data_AF-A0A1E3YBV1-F1
#
_entry.id   AF-A0A1E3YBV1-F1
#
_cell.length_a   1.000
_cell.length_b   1.000
_cell.length_c   1.000
_cell.angle_alpha   90.00
_cell.angle_beta   90.00
_cell.angle_gamma   90.00
#
_symmetry.space_group_name_H-M   'P 1'
#
loop_
_entity.id
_entity.type
_entity.pdbx_description
1 polymer ?
#
loop_
_entity_poly.entity_id
_entity_poly.type
_entity_poly.pdbx_seq_one_letter_code
_entity_poly.pdbx_strand_id
1 'polypeptide(L)'
;MQNVPSVDLTNCDREPIHIPGSIQPHGCLLACDPEITSIRLYSANAPQMLGAKGPMEGLWIADLLGEDVINDIRNAVAAAPEASRPAVIAHLRLPTGQHFDVAVHRQKQGAILEFEPSFRRTQPLQLAREMIGRVKDINDIDLLISASAKLVRTVLGYDRVMVYRFEEDGSGKVASEAKRHDLESFLGQYFPATDIPRQARILYMQNPIRVISDARGLRVDLLPQAEERAAPLDLSFAHLRSVSPIHCEYLRNMGVSASMSISIIVDGRLWGLIACHHYAPKTLTMSERIAAEMFGEFFSLHLLALKQKRKLDIANEARRSLDRFLQAASHRSDLDDILTAALPEFQTLFACDGVGLLMNGRWTAIGSTPPPGTEEDFTRFITEVADGRIWSTKTLSEDYPPAAAFFEAVSGVMAVPLSHLPRDYIFFFRKERLQTLNWAGNPEKTYETGPLGDRLTPRKSFALWKETVQRQATPWRDSDFEIAEAIRSATVEIVLRHNELMEEERSKSDVRQRMLNEELNHRVKNILAVIKSLVATPSQDEVPIQDYIGSLRGRIHALSHAHDQLTRGGGGGTLNDLLQAELLPYRAGRSLIEINGPSVTLDARAHAVAALVIHEMCTNAAKYGALSRDGGSLAISWEKTSDGDCRLHWRESGGPTIGPIGRKGFGSALIERSIPYDLGGTSRVDYHAVGLDAEFRLPGRFLNWEAETVSEEPNPHAEAEVADHPTSIAGIPVLLVEDQVLIAMDAEMMLADAGIDNIVTASSSSDALNRLRSFAPAIAILDINLGSDTSVPVAEELMRRGIPFVFATGYDDRSSVPEELLSVPVVRKPYDANALVRALSDRLAAQVPAE
;
A
#
# COMPACT_ATOMS: atom_id res chain seq x y z
N MET A 1 66.59 -20.81 18.88
CA MET A 1 66.57 -19.74 17.86
C MET A 1 65.40 -19.94 16.93
N GLN A 2 64.25 -19.35 17.25
CA GLN A 2 63.28 -18.95 16.23
C GLN A 2 63.35 -17.43 16.24
N ASN A 3 63.95 -16.83 15.22
CA ASN A 3 63.95 -15.38 15.09
C ASN A 3 62.49 -14.94 14.96
N VAL A 4 62.09 -13.92 15.72
CA VAL A 4 60.91 -13.14 15.35
C VAL A 4 61.18 -12.65 13.92
N PRO A 5 60.32 -13.00 12.93
CA PRO A 5 60.60 -12.66 11.54
C PRO A 5 60.68 -11.14 11.40
N SER A 6 61.72 -10.66 10.71
CA SER A 6 61.83 -9.23 10.37
C SER A 6 60.65 -8.84 9.50
N VAL A 7 59.90 -7.82 9.93
CA VAL A 7 58.68 -7.37 9.25
C VAL A 7 59.00 -6.90 7.82
N ASP A 8 58.28 -7.44 6.84
CA ASP A 8 58.46 -7.24 5.40
C ASP A 8 57.10 -7.01 4.69
N LEU A 9 57.14 -6.66 3.39
CA LEU A 9 55.94 -6.33 2.61
C LEU A 9 54.93 -7.48 2.49
N THR A 10 55.38 -8.73 2.49
CA THR A 10 54.50 -9.92 2.47
C THR A 10 53.84 -10.20 3.82
N ASN A 11 54.26 -9.51 4.89
CA ASN A 11 53.74 -9.72 6.24
C ASN A 11 53.32 -8.43 7.00
N CYS A 12 53.36 -7.23 6.38
CA CYS A 12 52.97 -5.97 7.04
C CYS A 12 51.54 -5.95 7.60
N ASP A 13 50.60 -6.59 6.89
CA ASP A 13 49.21 -6.78 7.36
C ASP A 13 49.09 -7.73 8.57
N ARG A 14 50.19 -8.42 8.88
CA ARG A 14 50.33 -9.48 9.88
C ARG A 14 51.34 -9.11 11.00
N GLU A 15 52.00 -7.95 10.96
CA GLU A 15 52.88 -7.48 12.05
C GLU A 15 52.03 -7.42 13.33
N PRO A 16 52.26 -8.22 14.38
CA PRO A 16 51.30 -8.35 15.46
C PRO A 16 51.41 -7.16 16.45
N ILE A 17 50.97 -5.97 16.01
CA ILE A 17 51.09 -4.67 16.68
C ILE A 17 50.34 -4.56 18.02
N HIS A 18 49.59 -5.59 18.41
CA HIS A 18 48.97 -5.74 19.72
C HIS A 18 49.91 -6.37 20.76
N ILE A 19 50.95 -7.11 20.34
CA ILE A 19 51.93 -7.77 21.21
C ILE A 19 53.39 -7.29 20.97
N PRO A 20 53.70 -5.98 20.94
CA PRO A 20 55.01 -5.47 20.55
C PRO A 20 56.13 -5.65 21.60
N GLY A 21 55.88 -6.38 22.69
CA GLY A 21 56.84 -6.68 23.77
C GLY A 21 57.34 -5.47 24.58
N SER A 22 56.86 -4.25 24.29
CA SER A 22 57.42 -2.99 24.74
C SER A 22 56.37 -1.88 24.86
N ILE A 23 56.68 -0.84 25.63
CA ILE A 23 55.85 0.35 25.86
C ILE A 23 56.57 1.65 25.46
N GLN A 24 55.85 2.76 25.49
CA GLN A 24 56.33 4.13 25.35
C GLN A 24 56.88 4.64 26.70
N PRO A 25 57.87 5.56 26.70
CA PRO A 25 58.66 5.87 27.90
C PRO A 25 58.00 6.87 28.87
N HIS A 26 56.82 7.40 28.57
CA HIS A 26 56.15 8.42 29.38
C HIS A 26 55.37 7.87 30.60
N GLY A 27 55.26 6.55 30.70
CA GLY A 27 54.69 5.83 31.84
C GLY A 27 55.43 4.52 32.07
N CYS A 28 55.04 3.77 33.10
CA CYS A 28 55.47 2.39 33.31
C CYS A 28 54.28 1.43 33.39
N LEU A 29 54.53 0.14 33.14
CA LEU A 29 53.51 -0.90 33.09
C LEU A 29 53.88 -2.04 34.04
N LEU A 30 52.90 -2.52 34.81
CA LEU A 30 52.95 -3.80 35.53
C LEU A 30 51.88 -4.72 34.94
N ALA A 31 52.18 -6.00 34.74
CA ALA A 31 51.16 -7.02 34.53
C ALA A 31 51.18 -8.01 35.69
N CYS A 32 50.02 -8.27 36.26
CA CYS A 32 49.81 -9.05 37.47
C CYS A 32 49.00 -10.31 37.19
N ASP A 33 48.87 -11.16 38.22
CA ASP A 33 47.83 -12.19 38.27
C ASP A 33 46.39 -11.61 38.24
N PRO A 34 45.36 -12.46 38.01
CA PRO A 34 43.96 -12.01 37.96
C PRO A 34 43.46 -11.34 39.26
N GLU A 35 44.00 -11.74 40.42
CA GLU A 35 43.67 -11.22 41.75
C GLU A 35 44.40 -9.91 42.12
N ILE A 36 45.39 -9.48 41.33
CA ILE A 36 46.25 -8.33 41.61
C ILE A 36 46.94 -8.52 42.98
N THR A 37 47.64 -9.64 43.15
CA THR A 37 48.47 -9.95 44.33
C THR A 37 49.96 -9.98 43.98
N SER A 38 50.32 -10.58 42.84
CA SER A 38 51.72 -10.76 42.41
C SER A 38 52.01 -10.14 41.04
N ILE A 39 53.20 -9.55 40.88
CA ILE A 39 53.70 -9.00 39.60
C ILE A 39 54.30 -10.15 38.77
N ARG A 40 53.83 -10.30 37.52
CA ARG A 40 54.32 -11.29 36.55
C ARG A 40 55.26 -10.68 35.52
N LEU A 41 54.94 -9.48 35.06
CA LEU A 41 55.73 -8.73 34.07
C LEU A 41 55.80 -7.26 34.50
N TYR A 42 56.86 -6.57 34.12
CA TYR A 42 57.01 -5.14 34.37
C TYR A 42 57.83 -4.49 33.25
N SER A 43 57.60 -3.21 32.98
CA SER A 43 58.45 -2.46 32.05
C SER A 43 59.80 -2.15 32.68
N ALA A 44 60.87 -2.12 31.88
CA ALA A 44 62.24 -1.87 32.36
C ALA A 44 62.42 -0.54 33.12
N ASN A 45 61.55 0.45 32.92
CA ASN A 45 61.53 1.71 33.69
C ASN A 45 60.70 1.66 34.98
N ALA A 46 59.87 0.63 35.20
CA ALA A 46 59.00 0.52 36.37
C ALA A 46 59.74 0.56 37.73
N PRO A 47 60.92 -0.10 37.92
CA PRO A 47 61.63 -0.02 39.19
C PRO A 47 62.05 1.40 39.55
N GLN A 48 62.49 2.18 38.55
CA GLN A 48 62.89 3.58 38.74
C GLN A 48 61.69 4.49 39.01
N MET A 49 60.57 4.29 38.31
CA MET A 49 59.37 5.13 38.46
C MET A 49 58.59 4.82 39.75
N LEU A 50 58.53 3.56 40.17
CA LEU A 50 57.77 3.14 41.37
C LEU A 50 58.65 3.03 42.63
N GLY A 51 59.97 3.17 42.53
CA GLY A 51 60.90 3.18 43.65
C GLY A 51 61.34 1.80 44.16
N ALA A 52 61.25 0.76 43.33
CA ALA A 52 61.64 -0.61 43.68
C ALA A 52 63.17 -0.79 43.68
N LYS A 53 63.69 -1.66 44.55
CA LYS A 53 65.14 -1.89 44.77
C LYS A 53 65.68 -3.19 44.14
N GLY A 54 65.04 -3.68 43.07
CA GLY A 54 65.46 -4.92 42.40
C GLY A 54 64.49 -5.35 41.30
N PRO A 55 64.65 -6.58 40.77
CA PRO A 55 63.67 -7.20 39.87
C PRO A 55 62.30 -7.26 40.53
N MET A 56 61.24 -7.02 39.75
CA MET A 56 59.87 -6.91 40.28
C MET A 56 59.02 -8.17 40.05
N GLU A 57 59.52 -9.15 39.31
CA GLU A 57 58.83 -10.43 39.07
C GLU A 57 58.67 -11.23 40.37
N GLY A 58 57.47 -11.77 40.61
CA GLY A 58 57.12 -12.52 41.81
C GLY A 58 56.91 -11.67 43.07
N LEU A 59 57.19 -10.36 43.03
CA LEU A 59 56.93 -9.47 44.18
C LEU A 59 55.43 -9.34 44.44
N TRP A 60 55.08 -9.31 45.73
CA TRP A 60 53.74 -8.95 46.18
C TRP A 60 53.52 -7.46 45.94
N ILE A 61 52.48 -7.11 45.19
CA ILE A 61 52.25 -5.73 44.76
C ILE A 61 51.90 -4.80 45.94
N ALA A 62 51.35 -5.36 47.02
CA ALA A 62 51.08 -4.66 48.27
C ALA A 62 52.37 -4.18 48.98
N ASP A 63 53.48 -4.91 48.88
CA ASP A 63 54.77 -4.50 49.46
C ASP A 63 55.36 -3.27 48.73
N LEU A 64 54.98 -3.08 47.47
CA LEU A 64 55.42 -1.97 46.63
C LEU A 64 54.51 -0.73 46.76
N LEU A 65 53.20 -0.92 46.66
CA LEU A 65 52.22 0.17 46.54
C LEU A 65 51.44 0.43 47.84
N GLY A 66 51.48 -0.47 48.81
CA GLY A 66 50.70 -0.41 50.05
C GLY A 66 49.28 -0.98 49.88
N GLU A 67 48.77 -1.66 50.91
CA GLU A 67 47.44 -2.32 50.88
C GLU A 67 46.29 -1.38 50.52
N ASP A 68 46.27 -0.14 51.05
CA ASP A 68 45.22 0.85 50.75
C ASP A 68 45.12 1.13 49.24
N VAL A 69 46.26 1.34 48.58
CA VAL A 69 46.36 1.61 47.13
C VAL A 69 45.93 0.39 46.32
N ILE A 70 46.27 -0.82 46.77
CA ILE A 70 45.85 -2.06 46.11
C ILE A 70 44.34 -2.28 46.27
N ASN A 71 43.76 -1.95 47.42
CA ASN A 71 42.32 -2.03 47.63
C ASN A 71 41.57 -1.01 46.75
N ASP A 72 42.07 0.23 46.62
CA ASP A 72 41.52 1.20 45.66
C ASP A 72 41.58 0.68 44.21
N ILE A 73 42.71 0.08 43.80
CA ILE A 73 42.87 -0.55 42.48
C ILE A 73 41.89 -1.71 42.27
N ARG A 74 41.78 -2.63 43.22
CA ARG A 74 40.83 -3.77 43.15
C ARG A 74 39.38 -3.29 43.08
N ASN A 75 39.03 -2.26 43.85
CA ASN A 75 37.69 -1.64 43.84
C ASN A 75 37.37 -1.00 42.47
N ALA A 76 38.31 -0.25 41.90
CA ALA A 76 38.15 0.37 40.59
C ALA A 76 37.98 -0.68 39.47
N VAL A 77 38.75 -1.76 39.51
CA VAL A 77 38.64 -2.89 38.59
C VAL A 77 37.34 -3.67 38.76
N ALA A 78 36.84 -3.84 39.99
CA ALA A 78 35.54 -4.47 40.23
C ALA A 78 34.38 -3.68 39.64
N ALA A 79 34.50 -2.35 39.54
CA ALA A 79 33.52 -1.47 38.90
C ALA A 79 33.62 -1.43 37.36
N ALA A 80 34.71 -1.94 36.76
CA ALA A 80 34.96 -1.93 35.31
C ALA A 80 35.28 -3.35 34.80
N PRO A 81 34.26 -4.22 34.58
CA PRO A 81 34.48 -5.62 34.24
C PRO A 81 34.96 -5.85 32.79
N GLU A 82 34.85 -4.86 31.90
CA GLU A 82 35.21 -4.99 30.48
C GLU A 82 36.65 -4.56 30.20
N ALA A 83 37.42 -5.44 29.54
CA ALA A 83 38.81 -5.18 29.12
C ALA A 83 38.99 -3.93 28.25
N SER A 84 37.96 -3.56 27.50
CA SER A 84 37.93 -2.45 26.54
C SER A 84 37.77 -1.07 27.17
N ARG A 85 37.41 -0.99 28.45
CA ARG A 85 37.22 0.27 29.17
C ARG A 85 38.03 0.25 30.46
N PRO A 86 39.30 0.71 30.46
CA PRO A 86 40.14 0.69 31.65
C PRO A 86 39.49 1.44 32.81
N ALA A 87 39.61 0.87 34.00
CA ALA A 87 39.38 1.62 35.23
C ALA A 87 40.49 2.67 35.37
N VAL A 88 40.14 3.95 35.48
CA VAL A 88 41.12 5.03 35.65
C VAL A 88 41.01 5.64 37.04
N ILE A 89 42.12 5.62 37.77
CA ILE A 89 42.28 6.28 39.07
C ILE A 89 43.19 7.49 38.87
N ALA A 90 42.58 8.68 38.85
CA ALA A 90 43.30 9.93 38.65
C ALA A 90 44.01 10.40 39.92
N HIS A 91 45.27 10.81 39.79
CA HIS A 91 46.07 11.42 40.86
C HIS A 91 46.14 10.57 42.15
N LEU A 92 46.36 9.27 41.98
CA LEU A 92 46.62 8.28 43.03
C LEU A 92 47.99 8.56 43.66
N ARG A 93 48.05 8.64 44.98
CA ARG A 93 49.28 8.90 45.73
C ARG A 93 49.91 7.59 46.18
N LEU A 94 51.15 7.34 45.77
CA LEU A 94 51.92 6.17 46.20
C LEU A 94 52.65 6.42 47.55
N PRO A 95 53.09 5.36 48.27
CA PRO A 95 53.85 5.49 49.51
C PRO A 95 55.16 6.29 49.36
N THR A 96 55.73 6.33 48.15
CA THR A 96 56.89 7.16 47.78
C THR A 96 56.60 8.67 47.81
N GLY A 97 55.33 9.08 47.98
CA GLY A 97 54.87 10.46 47.94
C GLY A 97 54.60 11.00 46.53
N GLN A 98 54.98 10.25 45.49
CA GLN A 98 54.69 10.57 44.10
C GLN A 98 53.21 10.32 43.77
N HIS A 99 52.70 11.02 42.75
CA HIS A 99 51.32 10.91 42.29
C HIS A 99 51.30 10.39 40.85
N PHE A 100 50.37 9.47 40.57
CA PHE A 100 50.20 8.85 39.26
C PHE A 100 48.73 8.83 38.84
N ASP A 101 48.49 8.96 37.55
CA ASP A 101 47.23 8.55 36.94
C ASP A 101 47.40 7.07 36.57
N VAL A 102 46.52 6.21 37.06
CA VAL A 102 46.63 4.76 36.91
C VAL A 102 45.48 4.24 36.08
N ALA A 103 45.76 3.64 34.93
CA ALA A 103 44.79 2.88 34.15
C ALA A 103 44.94 1.40 34.43
N VAL A 104 43.82 0.68 34.62
CA VAL A 104 43.83 -0.74 34.95
C VAL A 104 42.89 -1.51 34.02
N HIS A 105 43.44 -2.52 33.35
CA HIS A 105 42.75 -3.37 32.40
C HIS A 105 42.72 -4.80 32.93
N ARG A 106 41.60 -5.50 32.79
CA ARG A 106 41.54 -6.96 32.99
C ARG A 106 41.53 -7.69 31.66
N GLN A 107 42.40 -8.69 31.51
CA GLN A 107 42.46 -9.55 30.34
C GLN A 107 42.55 -11.03 30.75
N LYS A 108 42.45 -11.94 29.77
CA LYS A 108 42.55 -13.40 29.98
C LYS A 108 43.86 -13.83 30.65
N GLN A 109 44.94 -13.07 30.50
CA GLN A 109 46.27 -13.38 31.03
C GLN A 109 46.51 -12.83 32.46
N GLY A 110 45.63 -11.94 32.96
CA GLY A 110 45.82 -11.24 34.23
C GLY A 110 45.33 -9.78 34.18
N ALA A 111 45.79 -8.96 35.13
CA ALA A 111 45.55 -7.52 35.12
C ALA A 111 46.76 -6.76 34.55
N ILE A 112 46.53 -5.66 33.84
CA ILE A 112 47.56 -4.73 33.37
C ILE A 112 47.31 -3.39 34.05
N LEU A 113 48.32 -2.86 34.73
CA LEU A 113 48.32 -1.57 35.39
C LEU A 113 49.31 -0.64 34.67
N GLU A 114 48.83 0.48 34.16
CA GLU A 114 49.61 1.53 33.51
C GLU A 114 49.71 2.74 34.43
N PHE A 115 50.92 3.21 34.72
CA PHE A 115 51.18 4.34 35.62
C PHE A 115 51.81 5.51 34.84
N GLU A 116 51.14 6.67 34.87
CA GLU A 116 51.65 7.92 34.29
C GLU A 116 51.84 9.00 35.36
N PRO A 117 52.98 9.71 35.42
CA PRO A 117 53.22 10.74 36.43
C PRO A 117 52.17 11.86 36.40
N SER A 118 51.45 12.05 37.52
CA SER A 118 50.31 12.97 37.63
C SER A 118 50.70 14.22 38.42
N PHE A 119 50.96 15.32 37.69
CA PHE A 119 51.41 16.58 38.31
C PHE A 119 50.28 17.40 38.94
N ARG A 120 49.03 17.23 38.51
CA ARG A 120 47.85 18.00 38.96
C ARG A 120 46.57 17.18 38.80
N ARG A 121 45.62 17.34 39.73
CA ARG A 121 44.23 16.89 39.49
C ARG A 121 43.59 17.70 38.37
N THR A 122 42.98 16.98 37.43
CA THR A 122 42.30 17.51 36.24
C THR A 122 40.87 16.97 36.19
N GLN A 123 39.95 17.66 35.51
CA GLN A 123 38.53 17.30 35.45
C GLN A 123 38.13 16.94 34.01
N PRO A 124 38.24 15.65 33.59
CA PRO A 124 37.98 15.25 32.21
C PRO A 124 36.54 15.57 31.77
N LEU A 125 35.56 15.39 32.67
CA LEU A 125 34.15 15.69 32.40
C LEU A 125 33.89 17.17 32.11
N GLN A 126 34.64 18.10 32.73
CA GLN A 126 34.49 19.52 32.44
C GLN A 126 35.01 19.83 31.03
N LEU A 127 36.22 19.35 30.71
CA LEU A 127 36.86 19.55 29.41
C LEU A 127 36.01 18.95 28.27
N ALA A 128 35.51 17.73 28.44
CA ALA A 128 34.60 17.09 27.50
C ALA A 128 33.32 17.91 27.26
N ARG A 129 32.68 18.39 28.35
CA ARG A 129 31.46 19.23 28.27
C ARG A 129 31.72 20.56 27.55
N GLU A 130 32.87 21.19 27.78
CA GLU A 130 33.25 22.43 27.10
C GLU A 130 33.53 22.22 25.60
N MET A 131 34.12 21.09 25.22
CA MET A 131 34.31 20.72 23.80
C MET A 131 32.98 20.41 23.12
N ILE A 132 32.19 19.49 23.69
CA ILE A 132 30.87 19.09 23.16
C ILE A 132 29.93 20.29 23.04
N GLY A 133 29.92 21.17 24.05
CA GLY A 133 29.09 22.37 24.09
C GLY A 133 29.31 23.35 22.94
N ARG A 134 30.47 23.32 22.27
CA ARG A 134 30.79 24.18 21.11
C ARG A 134 30.38 23.60 19.75
N VAL A 135 30.04 22.31 19.67
CA VAL A 135 29.69 21.63 18.41
C VAL A 135 28.29 21.02 18.39
N LYS A 136 27.66 20.80 19.54
CA LYS A 136 26.35 20.13 19.66
C LYS A 136 25.20 20.74 18.85
N ASP A 137 25.23 22.06 18.63
CA ASP A 137 24.15 22.79 17.96
C ASP A 137 24.42 22.97 16.45
N ILE A 138 25.52 22.40 15.94
CA ILE A 138 25.86 22.41 14.50
C ILE A 138 24.98 21.40 13.77
N ASN A 139 24.19 21.88 12.81
CA ASN A 139 23.25 21.07 12.03
C ASN A 139 23.74 20.72 10.60
N ASP A 140 25.00 21.03 10.29
CA ASP A 140 25.63 20.74 9.00
C ASP A 140 26.90 19.89 9.17
N ILE A 141 27.08 18.90 8.28
CA ILE A 141 28.15 17.90 8.40
C ILE A 141 29.52 18.51 8.11
N ASP A 142 29.64 19.36 7.10
CA ASP A 142 30.92 19.96 6.71
C ASP A 142 31.36 21.03 7.73
N LEU A 143 30.39 21.76 8.29
CA LEU A 143 30.61 22.65 9.43
C LEU A 143 31.00 21.88 10.70
N LEU A 144 30.39 20.72 10.99
CA LEU A 144 30.75 19.88 12.14
C LEU A 144 32.18 19.35 12.02
N ILE A 145 32.54 18.79 10.87
CA ILE A 145 33.88 18.29 10.57
C ILE A 145 34.92 19.43 10.69
N SER A 146 34.63 20.59 10.12
CA SER A 146 35.56 21.73 10.12
C SER A 146 35.67 22.48 11.46
N ALA A 147 34.59 22.57 12.24
CA ALA A 147 34.60 23.10 13.59
C ALA A 147 35.39 22.18 14.53
N SER A 148 35.18 20.86 14.44
CA SER A 148 35.87 19.87 15.29
C SER A 148 37.37 19.85 15.09
N ALA A 149 37.87 19.93 13.85
CA ALA A 149 39.32 20.03 13.59
C ALA A 149 39.94 21.27 14.28
N LYS A 150 39.29 22.44 14.15
CA LYS A 150 39.72 23.70 14.78
C LYS A 150 39.64 23.64 16.31
N LEU A 151 38.56 23.06 16.85
CA LEU A 151 38.33 22.91 18.28
C LEU A 151 39.38 22.01 18.94
N VAL A 152 39.55 20.78 18.44
CA VAL A 152 40.52 19.81 18.97
C VAL A 152 41.94 20.39 18.91
N ARG A 153 42.31 21.08 17.82
CA ARG A 153 43.59 21.80 17.73
C ARG A 153 43.76 22.85 18.81
N THR A 154 42.72 23.66 19.05
CA THR A 154 42.75 24.79 19.98
C THR A 154 42.79 24.33 21.43
N VAL A 155 42.08 23.25 21.76
CA VAL A 155 41.96 22.72 23.13
C VAL A 155 43.15 21.85 23.51
N LEU A 156 43.59 20.94 22.63
CA LEU A 156 44.69 20.00 22.93
C LEU A 156 46.08 20.52 22.51
N GLY A 157 46.15 21.62 21.77
CA GLY A 157 47.42 22.27 21.41
C GLY A 157 48.34 21.42 20.52
N TYR A 158 47.76 20.74 19.51
CA TYR A 158 48.54 20.11 18.43
C TYR A 158 48.87 21.15 17.33
N ASP A 159 49.89 20.90 16.51
CA ASP A 159 50.24 21.82 15.43
C ASP A 159 49.23 21.73 14.28
N ARG A 160 48.87 20.50 13.92
CA ARG A 160 47.94 20.12 12.85
C ARG A 160 46.90 19.15 13.41
N VAL A 161 45.64 19.36 13.07
CA VAL A 161 44.54 18.42 13.29
C VAL A 161 43.77 18.28 12.00
N MET A 162 43.48 17.05 11.61
CA MET A 162 42.78 16.67 10.40
C MET A 162 41.57 15.83 10.75
N VAL A 163 40.48 15.96 10.00
CA VAL A 163 39.43 14.93 9.95
C VAL A 163 39.67 14.14 8.68
N TYR A 164 40.03 12.89 8.86
CA TYR A 164 40.33 11.93 7.81
C TYR A 164 39.14 10.99 7.65
N ARG A 165 38.61 10.86 6.43
CA ARG A 165 37.46 10.00 6.09
C ARG A 165 37.96 8.81 5.26
N PHE A 166 37.49 7.60 5.57
CA PHE A 166 37.74 6.44 4.71
C PHE A 166 36.73 6.39 3.56
N GLU A 167 37.20 6.03 2.37
CA GLU A 167 36.37 5.73 1.20
C GLU A 167 36.15 4.20 1.08
N GLU A 168 35.31 3.75 0.14
CA GLU A 168 34.88 2.34 0.03
C GLU A 168 36.02 1.35 -0.30
N ASP A 169 37.00 1.79 -1.10
CA ASP A 169 38.23 1.04 -1.41
C ASP A 169 39.20 0.96 -0.21
N GLY A 170 38.85 1.56 0.92
CA GLY A 170 39.68 1.65 2.10
C GLY A 170 40.77 2.72 2.03
N SER A 171 40.94 3.44 0.92
CA SER A 171 41.72 4.69 0.89
C SER A 171 41.09 5.70 1.85
N GLY A 172 41.74 6.84 2.06
CA GLY A 172 41.08 7.91 2.77
C GLY A 172 41.57 9.31 2.46
N LYS A 173 40.72 10.26 2.79
CA LYS A 173 40.77 11.64 2.36
C LYS A 173 40.79 12.57 3.55
N VAL A 174 41.64 13.59 3.51
CA VAL A 174 41.59 14.70 4.48
C VAL A 174 40.39 15.59 4.15
N ALA A 175 39.26 15.33 4.81
CA ALA A 175 38.00 16.08 4.65
C ALA A 175 38.05 17.46 5.32
N SER A 176 38.84 17.61 6.39
CA SER A 176 39.09 18.90 7.03
C SER A 176 40.49 18.98 7.62
N GLU A 177 41.02 20.19 7.74
CA GLU A 177 42.32 20.49 8.32
C GLU A 177 42.29 21.82 9.09
N ALA A 178 42.87 21.81 10.29
CA ALA A 178 43.28 23.00 11.01
C ALA A 178 44.78 22.85 11.32
N LYS A 179 45.61 23.81 10.93
CA LYS A 179 47.07 23.70 11.05
C LYS A 179 47.74 25.02 11.47
N ARG A 180 49.00 24.91 11.91
CA ARG A 180 49.93 26.06 12.01
C ARG A 180 50.16 26.66 10.61
N HIS A 181 50.43 27.96 10.55
CA HIS A 181 50.37 28.71 9.28
C HIS A 181 51.50 28.34 8.31
N ASP A 182 52.68 28.07 8.85
CA ASP A 182 53.95 27.72 8.20
C ASP A 182 54.00 26.32 7.57
N LEU A 183 53.17 25.39 8.06
CA LEU A 183 53.16 24.01 7.58
C LEU A 183 52.51 23.89 6.18
N GLU A 184 52.88 22.86 5.42
CA GLU A 184 52.16 22.43 4.21
C GLU A 184 50.69 22.08 4.50
N SER A 185 49.80 22.10 3.50
CA SER A 185 48.40 21.67 3.67
C SER A 185 48.18 20.29 3.08
N PHE A 186 47.49 19.41 3.81
CA PHE A 186 47.04 18.11 3.32
C PHE A 186 45.54 18.10 2.98
N LEU A 187 44.84 19.24 3.11
CA LEU A 187 43.40 19.32 2.86
C LEU A 187 43.02 18.83 1.45
N GLY A 188 42.04 17.92 1.38
CA GLY A 188 41.57 17.31 0.15
C GLY A 188 42.50 16.25 -0.45
N GLN A 189 43.66 15.96 0.16
CA GLN A 189 44.55 14.92 -0.32
C GLN A 189 44.07 13.52 0.06
N TYR A 190 44.37 12.55 -0.80
CA TYR A 190 44.12 11.13 -0.62
C TYR A 190 45.39 10.39 -0.18
N PHE A 191 45.19 9.34 0.63
CA PHE A 191 46.22 8.42 1.10
C PHE A 191 45.75 6.97 0.86
N PRO A 192 46.63 6.06 0.40
CA PRO A 192 46.25 4.69 0.04
C PRO A 192 45.81 3.87 1.25
N ALA A 193 45.03 2.82 1.00
CA ALA A 193 44.52 1.94 2.06
C ALA A 193 45.64 1.29 2.91
N THR A 194 46.82 1.09 2.31
CA THR A 194 48.03 0.51 2.90
C THR A 194 48.69 1.38 3.97
N ASP A 195 48.50 2.70 3.97
CA ASP A 195 49.05 3.60 5.01
C ASP A 195 48.42 3.33 6.39
N ILE A 196 47.24 2.70 6.44
CA ILE A 196 46.58 2.21 7.67
C ILE A 196 46.10 0.76 7.45
N PRO A 197 46.93 -0.26 7.76
CA PRO A 197 46.61 -1.67 7.47
C PRO A 197 45.40 -2.18 8.27
N ARG A 198 44.75 -3.24 7.77
CA ARG A 198 43.49 -3.77 8.31
C ARG A 198 43.51 -4.02 9.83
N GLN A 199 44.60 -4.58 10.34
CA GLN A 199 44.79 -4.82 11.77
C GLN A 199 44.84 -3.55 12.63
N ALA A 200 45.40 -2.45 12.11
CA ALA A 200 45.38 -1.16 12.80
C ALA A 200 43.96 -0.59 12.86
N ARG A 201 43.15 -0.77 11.81
CA ARG A 201 41.74 -0.36 11.79
C ARG A 201 40.90 -1.13 12.81
N ILE A 202 41.13 -2.44 12.96
CA ILE A 202 40.48 -3.26 13.99
C ILE A 202 40.83 -2.72 15.39
N LEU A 203 42.11 -2.43 15.66
CA LEU A 203 42.51 -1.84 16.94
C LEU A 203 41.93 -0.43 17.16
N TYR A 204 41.80 0.41 16.13
CA TYR A 204 41.12 1.71 16.23
C TYR A 204 39.61 1.60 16.51
N MET A 205 38.95 0.51 16.10
CA MET A 205 37.56 0.24 16.48
C MET A 205 37.43 -0.26 17.92
N GLN A 206 38.44 -0.97 18.44
CA GLN A 206 38.47 -1.47 19.82
C GLN A 206 38.94 -0.42 20.83
N ASN A 207 39.81 0.51 20.40
CA ASN A 207 40.37 1.59 21.20
C ASN A 207 40.17 2.91 20.46
N PRO A 208 39.12 3.68 20.83
CA PRO A 208 38.77 4.91 20.12
C PRO A 208 39.83 6.02 20.22
N ILE A 209 40.80 5.91 21.13
CA ILE A 209 41.91 6.86 21.25
C ILE A 209 43.26 6.17 21.20
N ARG A 210 44.21 6.77 20.48
CA ARG A 210 45.60 6.33 20.42
C ARG A 210 46.55 7.51 20.46
N VAL A 211 47.54 7.46 21.35
CA VAL A 211 48.59 8.49 21.48
C VAL A 211 49.98 7.90 21.20
N ILE A 212 50.80 8.72 20.53
CA ILE A 212 52.22 8.48 20.25
C ILE A 212 52.96 9.71 20.79
N SER A 213 53.64 9.56 21.92
CA SER A 213 54.28 10.67 22.63
C SER A 213 55.53 11.21 21.93
N ASP A 214 56.31 10.29 21.33
CA ASP A 214 57.48 10.60 20.51
C ASP A 214 57.78 9.44 19.54
N ALA A 215 57.73 9.72 18.24
CA ALA A 215 58.09 8.79 17.16
C ALA A 215 59.61 8.56 17.03
N ARG A 216 60.43 9.40 17.68
CA ARG A 216 61.88 9.22 17.87
C ARG A 216 62.22 8.65 19.25
N GLY A 217 61.23 8.47 20.13
CA GLY A 217 61.43 8.03 21.50
C GLY A 217 61.97 6.60 21.60
N LEU A 218 62.75 6.34 22.65
CA LEU A 218 63.17 4.98 23.01
C LEU A 218 61.96 4.14 23.43
N ARG A 219 61.97 2.86 23.04
CA ARG A 219 61.03 1.87 23.56
C ARG A 219 61.51 1.38 24.91
N VAL A 220 60.57 1.06 25.79
CA VAL A 220 60.87 0.42 27.07
C VAL A 220 60.37 -1.02 27.00
N ASP A 221 61.29 -1.97 27.04
CA ASP A 221 60.95 -3.39 26.96
C ASP A 221 60.24 -3.87 28.23
N LEU A 222 59.39 -4.89 28.07
CA LEU A 222 58.80 -5.65 29.18
C LEU A 222 59.77 -6.76 29.61
N LEU A 223 59.87 -6.98 30.92
CA LEU A 223 60.73 -7.97 31.57
C LEU A 223 59.88 -8.98 32.38
N PRO A 224 60.28 -10.27 32.47
CA PRO A 224 61.34 -10.96 31.71
C PRO A 224 61.12 -10.93 30.18
N GLN A 225 62.13 -11.21 29.36
CA GLN A 225 62.05 -11.02 27.89
C GLN A 225 61.09 -12.02 27.21
N ALA A 226 60.72 -11.78 25.95
CA ALA A 226 59.68 -12.56 25.27
C ALA A 226 60.07 -14.04 25.08
N GLU A 227 61.35 -14.31 24.86
CA GLU A 227 61.95 -15.65 24.76
C GLU A 227 61.85 -16.45 26.07
N GLU A 228 61.65 -15.78 27.19
CA GLU A 228 61.56 -16.36 28.54
C GLU A 228 60.09 -16.61 28.95
N ARG A 229 59.11 -16.30 28.08
CA ARG A 229 57.67 -16.40 28.36
C ARG A 229 57.00 -17.54 27.61
N ALA A 230 55.99 -18.13 28.24
CA ALA A 230 55.11 -19.12 27.60
C ALA A 230 54.17 -18.50 26.54
N ALA A 231 53.86 -17.20 26.65
CA ALA A 231 53.03 -16.47 25.69
C ALA A 231 53.35 -14.96 25.72
N PRO A 232 53.17 -14.23 24.60
CA PRO A 232 53.28 -12.77 24.58
C PRO A 232 52.12 -12.11 25.35
N LEU A 233 52.38 -10.94 25.92
CA LEU A 233 51.37 -10.13 26.62
C LEU A 233 50.59 -9.28 25.61
N ASP A 234 49.27 -9.46 25.55
CA ASP A 234 48.40 -8.66 24.70
C ASP A 234 48.22 -7.24 25.28
N LEU A 235 48.72 -6.25 24.54
CA LEU A 235 48.68 -4.84 24.89
C LEU A 235 47.60 -4.09 24.07
N SER A 236 46.64 -4.77 23.44
CA SER A 236 45.61 -4.16 22.57
C SER A 236 45.02 -2.89 23.17
N PHE A 237 44.56 -2.97 24.43
CA PHE A 237 43.93 -1.88 25.19
C PHE A 237 44.90 -0.96 25.94
N ALA A 238 46.18 -1.34 26.08
CA ALA A 238 47.15 -0.56 26.84
C ALA A 238 47.53 0.73 26.10
N HIS A 239 47.33 1.89 26.73
CA HIS A 239 47.65 3.20 26.17
C HIS A 239 49.16 3.35 25.91
N LEU A 240 49.97 2.87 26.86
CA LEU A 240 51.42 2.92 26.83
C LEU A 240 52.01 1.97 25.79
N ARG A 241 51.25 1.04 25.19
CA ARG A 241 51.73 0.11 24.15
C ARG A 241 52.61 0.83 23.13
N SER A 242 53.77 0.25 22.78
CA SER A 242 54.66 0.85 21.78
C SER A 242 54.06 0.83 20.36
N VAL A 243 54.75 1.44 19.39
CA VAL A 243 54.27 1.67 18.03
C VAL A 243 55.09 0.83 17.04
N SER A 244 54.49 0.37 15.94
CA SER A 244 55.23 -0.27 14.83
C SER A 244 56.44 0.58 14.40
N PRO A 245 57.64 0.00 14.18
CA PRO A 245 58.81 0.75 13.70
C PRO A 245 58.54 1.45 12.38
N ILE A 246 57.71 0.83 11.53
CA ILE A 246 57.33 1.32 10.20
C ILE A 246 56.51 2.60 10.36
N HIS A 247 55.52 2.62 11.25
CA HIS A 247 54.73 3.83 11.49
C HIS A 247 55.57 4.96 12.15
N CYS A 248 56.50 4.63 13.05
CA CYS A 248 57.47 5.62 13.55
C CYS A 248 58.38 6.20 12.45
N GLU A 249 58.77 5.39 11.46
CA GLU A 249 59.52 5.87 10.28
C GLU A 249 58.65 6.74 9.37
N TYR A 250 57.37 6.39 9.18
CA TYR A 250 56.40 7.17 8.40
C TYR A 250 56.16 8.56 9.01
N LEU A 251 55.93 8.64 10.33
CA LEU A 251 55.78 9.90 11.05
C LEU A 251 57.05 10.76 10.93
N ARG A 252 58.25 10.16 11.07
CA ARG A 252 59.53 10.86 10.91
C ARG A 252 59.73 11.39 9.48
N ASN A 253 59.29 10.66 8.44
CA ASN A 253 59.34 11.12 7.05
C ASN A 253 58.39 12.32 6.79
N MET A 254 57.28 12.44 7.54
CA MET A 254 56.42 13.64 7.54
C MET A 254 56.95 14.78 8.44
N GLY A 255 58.06 14.58 9.15
CA GLY A 255 58.56 15.52 10.16
C GLY A 255 57.75 15.54 11.47
N VAL A 256 56.76 14.65 11.62
CA VAL A 256 55.90 14.55 12.80
C VAL A 256 56.65 13.83 13.92
N SER A 257 56.64 14.42 15.11
CA SER A 257 57.29 13.85 16.29
C SER A 257 56.28 13.23 17.25
N ALA A 258 55.09 13.80 17.43
CA ALA A 258 54.03 13.22 18.26
C ALA A 258 52.69 13.19 17.52
N SER A 259 51.84 12.21 17.86
CA SER A 259 50.54 12.00 17.22
C SER A 259 49.47 11.61 18.23
N MET A 260 48.23 11.96 17.95
CA MET A 260 47.04 11.36 18.55
C MET A 260 45.99 11.13 17.46
N SER A 261 45.31 9.98 17.49
CA SER A 261 44.09 9.77 16.72
C SER A 261 42.89 9.52 17.62
N ILE A 262 41.73 10.04 17.21
CA ILE A 262 40.41 9.72 17.76
C ILE A 262 39.61 9.03 16.66
N SER A 263 39.09 7.84 16.92
CA SER A 263 38.27 7.07 15.97
C SER A 263 36.89 7.67 15.80
N ILE A 264 36.45 7.76 14.55
CA ILE A 264 35.08 8.15 14.20
C ILE A 264 34.35 6.87 13.78
N ILE A 265 33.39 6.42 14.60
CA ILE A 265 32.72 5.12 14.43
C ILE A 265 31.25 5.37 14.11
N VAL A 266 30.83 4.99 12.89
CA VAL A 266 29.47 5.18 12.38
C VAL A 266 28.96 3.82 11.91
N ASP A 267 27.75 3.45 12.31
CA ASP A 267 27.12 2.15 11.99
C ASP A 267 28.02 0.93 12.26
N GLY A 268 28.77 0.98 13.38
CA GLY A 268 29.71 -0.08 13.77
C GLY A 268 30.94 -0.23 12.86
N ARG A 269 31.20 0.74 11.98
CA ARG A 269 32.37 0.78 11.07
C ARG A 269 33.26 1.99 11.39
N LEU A 270 34.57 1.84 11.15
CA LEU A 270 35.51 2.95 11.23
C LEU A 270 35.31 3.89 10.03
N TRP A 271 34.50 4.94 10.21
CA TRP A 271 34.22 5.96 9.19
C TRP A 271 35.42 6.86 8.92
N GLY A 272 36.22 7.12 9.96
CA GLY A 272 37.35 8.04 9.86
C GLY A 272 38.16 8.16 11.15
N LEU A 273 39.06 9.13 11.15
CA LEU A 273 39.94 9.48 12.27
C LEU A 273 40.04 11.01 12.41
N ILE A 274 39.96 11.54 13.63
CA ILE A 274 40.47 12.87 13.94
C ILE A 274 41.96 12.72 14.25
N ALA A 275 42.81 12.96 13.25
CA ALA A 275 44.27 12.76 13.32
C ALA A 275 44.98 14.07 13.69
N CYS A 276 45.70 14.05 14.81
CA CYS A 276 46.38 15.20 15.40
C CYS A 276 47.90 14.98 15.34
N HIS A 277 48.64 15.87 14.66
CA HIS A 277 50.09 15.81 14.52
C HIS A 277 50.77 17.00 15.20
N HIS A 278 51.88 16.73 15.88
CA HIS A 278 52.75 17.73 16.50
C HIS A 278 54.20 17.49 16.05
N TYR A 279 54.91 18.57 15.72
CA TYR A 279 56.24 18.47 15.12
C TYR A 279 57.36 18.42 16.17
N ALA A 280 57.00 18.48 17.47
CA ALA A 280 57.84 18.18 18.63
C ALA A 280 57.23 17.03 19.47
N PRO A 281 57.99 16.39 20.38
CA PRO A 281 57.44 15.42 21.34
C PRO A 281 56.34 16.06 22.20
N LYS A 282 55.24 15.33 22.42
CA LYS A 282 54.08 15.81 23.19
C LYS A 282 53.32 14.64 23.79
N THR A 283 53.20 14.64 25.11
CA THR A 283 52.26 13.80 25.86
C THR A 283 50.96 14.55 26.10
N LEU A 284 49.87 13.79 26.24
CA LEU A 284 48.61 14.27 26.80
C LEU A 284 48.42 13.61 28.17
N THR A 285 47.88 14.35 29.13
CA THR A 285 47.43 13.79 30.42
C THR A 285 46.31 12.79 30.21
N MET A 286 46.13 11.86 31.16
CA MET A 286 45.03 10.89 31.14
C MET A 286 43.66 11.57 30.98
N SER A 287 43.45 12.70 31.65
CA SER A 287 42.19 13.47 31.57
C SER A 287 41.96 14.15 30.21
N GLU A 288 43.00 14.65 29.54
CA GLU A 288 42.86 15.15 28.16
C GLU A 288 42.48 14.04 27.19
N ARG A 289 43.01 12.84 27.39
CA ARG A 289 42.68 11.65 26.58
C ARG A 289 41.24 11.20 26.79
N ILE A 290 40.80 11.04 28.05
CA ILE A 290 39.39 10.71 28.37
C ILE A 290 38.45 11.76 27.79
N ALA A 291 38.78 13.06 27.91
CA ALA A 291 37.95 14.13 27.34
C ALA A 291 37.89 14.09 25.81
N ALA A 292 39.02 13.78 25.14
CA ALA A 292 39.09 13.62 23.69
C ALA A 292 38.34 12.36 23.20
N GLU A 293 38.38 11.26 23.96
CA GLU A 293 37.61 10.04 23.70
C GLU A 293 36.10 10.29 23.82
N MET A 294 35.63 10.88 24.93
CA MET A 294 34.22 11.27 25.10
C MET A 294 33.75 12.25 24.01
N PHE A 295 34.63 13.17 23.58
CA PHE A 295 34.35 14.05 22.44
C PHE A 295 34.25 13.28 21.12
N GLY A 296 35.07 12.25 20.91
CA GLY A 296 35.01 11.34 19.77
C GLY A 296 33.74 10.50 19.70
N GLU A 297 33.31 9.93 20.83
CA GLU A 297 32.03 9.24 20.97
C GLU A 297 30.87 10.19 20.62
N PHE A 298 30.83 11.39 21.22
CA PHE A 298 29.80 12.39 20.92
C PHE A 298 29.82 12.84 19.45
N PHE A 299 31.00 13.14 18.90
CA PHE A 299 31.17 13.55 17.50
C PHE A 299 30.65 12.47 16.54
N SER A 300 30.93 11.20 16.83
CA SER A 300 30.47 10.06 16.04
C SER A 300 28.96 9.91 16.07
N LEU A 301 28.34 10.01 17.25
CA LEU A 301 26.88 9.97 17.42
C LEU A 301 26.18 11.16 16.75
N HIS A 302 26.74 12.36 16.88
CA HIS A 302 26.19 13.57 16.26
C HIS A 302 26.33 13.53 14.72
N LEU A 303 27.46 13.05 14.21
CA LEU A 303 27.65 12.81 12.77
C LEU A 303 26.64 11.78 12.22
N LEU A 304 26.40 10.68 12.95
CA LEU A 304 25.36 9.70 12.59
C LEU A 304 23.98 10.34 12.56
N ALA A 305 23.60 11.11 13.58
CA ALA A 305 22.32 11.80 13.65
C ALA A 305 22.14 12.81 12.49
N LEU A 306 23.17 13.58 12.15
CA LEU A 306 23.13 14.49 11.00
C LEU A 306 23.06 13.75 9.66
N LYS A 307 23.77 12.62 9.49
CA LYS A 307 23.62 11.77 8.29
C LYS A 307 22.19 11.23 8.15
N GLN A 308 21.63 10.67 9.23
CA GLN A 308 20.25 10.13 9.25
C GLN A 308 19.21 11.22 8.99
N LYS A 309 19.37 12.42 9.59
CA LYS A 309 18.49 13.56 9.33
C LYS A 309 18.57 14.00 7.87
N ARG A 310 19.78 14.18 7.32
CA ARG A 310 19.99 14.58 5.92
C ARG A 310 19.37 13.57 4.95
N LYS A 311 19.51 12.27 5.21
CA LYS A 311 18.84 11.18 4.49
C LYS A 311 17.32 11.34 4.48
N LEU A 312 16.74 11.57 5.66
CA LEU A 312 15.29 11.72 5.83
C LEU A 312 14.76 12.99 5.14
N ASP A 313 15.45 14.12 5.28
CA ASP A 313 15.07 15.39 4.65
C ASP A 313 15.09 15.26 3.11
N ILE A 314 16.13 14.64 2.56
CA ILE A 314 16.29 14.36 1.12
C ILE A 314 15.20 13.40 0.60
N ALA A 315 14.94 12.29 1.30
CA ALA A 315 13.89 11.35 0.91
C ALA A 315 12.48 11.99 0.95
N ASN A 316 12.21 12.84 1.96
CA ASN A 316 10.96 13.59 2.06
C ASN A 316 10.81 14.67 0.97
N GLU A 317 11.91 15.27 0.51
CA GLU A 317 11.88 16.20 -0.62
C GLU A 317 11.64 15.47 -1.95
N ALA A 318 12.35 14.37 -2.20
CA ALA A 318 12.17 13.52 -3.37
C ALA A 318 10.72 13.02 -3.49
N ARG A 319 10.15 12.45 -2.41
CA ARG A 319 8.76 11.98 -2.38
C ARG A 319 7.76 13.10 -2.66
N ARG A 320 7.88 14.25 -1.98
CA ARG A 320 7.01 15.43 -2.23
C ARG A 320 7.17 16.00 -3.65
N SER A 321 8.31 15.80 -4.31
CA SER A 321 8.46 16.17 -5.70
C SER A 321 7.70 15.23 -6.61
N LEU A 322 7.83 13.91 -6.38
CA LEU A 322 7.12 12.91 -7.16
C LEU A 322 5.61 12.99 -6.96
N ASP A 323 5.12 13.05 -5.71
CA ASP A 323 3.70 13.17 -5.36
C ASP A 323 2.99 14.28 -6.17
N ARG A 324 3.62 15.46 -6.26
CA ARG A 324 3.11 16.62 -7.02
C ARG A 324 3.06 16.35 -8.51
N PHE A 325 4.09 15.73 -9.07
CA PHE A 325 4.13 15.37 -10.49
C PHE A 325 2.99 14.40 -10.85
N LEU A 326 2.77 13.38 -10.02
CA LEU A 326 1.80 12.32 -10.27
C LEU A 326 0.36 12.79 -10.13
N GLN A 327 0.10 13.67 -9.15
CA GLN A 327 -1.18 14.35 -9.04
C GLN A 327 -1.50 15.15 -10.31
N ALA A 328 -0.51 15.87 -10.88
CA ALA A 328 -0.68 16.57 -12.16
C ALA A 328 -0.85 15.61 -13.35
N ALA A 329 -0.27 14.41 -13.29
CA ALA A 329 -0.35 13.39 -14.34
C ALA A 329 -1.64 12.53 -14.31
N SER A 330 -2.46 12.64 -13.25
CA SER A 330 -3.67 11.83 -13.02
C SER A 330 -4.80 11.96 -14.07
N HIS A 331 -4.63 12.83 -15.07
CA HIS A 331 -5.53 12.93 -16.24
C HIS A 331 -5.09 12.05 -17.44
N ARG A 332 -4.00 11.29 -17.32
CA ARG A 332 -3.54 10.33 -18.35
C ARG A 332 -3.94 8.90 -17.96
N SER A 333 -4.33 8.12 -18.97
CA SER A 333 -4.85 6.75 -18.81
C SER A 333 -3.79 5.64 -18.86
N ASP A 334 -2.52 5.96 -19.12
CA ASP A 334 -1.42 4.97 -19.18
C ASP A 334 -0.23 5.44 -18.33
N LEU A 335 0.31 4.51 -17.54
CA LEU A 335 1.48 4.69 -16.68
C LEU A 335 2.78 4.96 -17.47
N ASP A 336 2.91 4.43 -18.70
CA ASP A 336 4.06 4.67 -19.57
C ASP A 336 4.16 6.14 -19.98
N ASP A 337 3.04 6.74 -20.37
CA ASP A 337 2.95 8.17 -20.68
C ASP A 337 3.21 9.05 -19.45
N ILE A 338 2.79 8.61 -18.25
CA ILE A 338 3.03 9.33 -16.99
C ILE A 338 4.52 9.34 -16.64
N LEU A 339 5.17 8.17 -16.61
CA LEU A 339 6.59 8.07 -16.24
C LEU A 339 7.52 8.62 -17.33
N THR A 340 7.16 8.47 -18.60
CA THR A 340 7.88 9.11 -19.72
C THR A 340 7.83 10.64 -19.61
N ALA A 341 6.68 11.20 -19.25
CA ALA A 341 6.56 12.65 -19.02
C ALA A 341 7.34 13.15 -17.79
N ALA A 342 7.67 12.27 -16.84
CA ALA A 342 8.39 12.57 -15.60
C ALA A 342 9.93 12.59 -15.73
N LEU A 343 10.46 12.16 -16.87
CA LEU A 343 11.90 12.05 -17.10
C LEU A 343 12.67 13.38 -16.83
N PRO A 344 12.18 14.57 -17.26
CA PRO A 344 12.84 15.83 -16.95
C PRO A 344 12.92 16.12 -15.45
N GLU A 345 11.86 15.85 -14.70
CA GLU A 345 11.80 16.00 -13.26
C GLU A 345 12.80 15.06 -12.57
N PHE A 346 12.83 13.78 -12.95
CA PHE A 346 13.81 12.82 -12.47
C PHE A 346 15.25 13.30 -12.68
N GLN A 347 15.56 13.93 -13.82
CA GLN A 347 16.87 14.49 -14.11
C GLN A 347 17.27 15.63 -13.14
N THR A 348 16.30 16.37 -12.58
CA THR A 348 16.57 17.48 -11.66
C THR A 348 16.81 17.05 -10.20
N LEU A 349 16.41 15.84 -9.81
CA LEU A 349 16.45 15.41 -8.41
C LEU A 349 17.87 15.26 -7.85
N PHE A 350 18.83 14.83 -8.68
CA PHE A 350 20.26 14.84 -8.34
C PHE A 350 21.10 15.01 -9.60
N ALA A 351 22.38 15.34 -9.41
CA ALA A 351 23.30 15.58 -10.52
C ALA A 351 23.49 14.33 -11.40
N CYS A 352 22.83 14.31 -12.56
CA CYS A 352 23.01 13.37 -13.65
C CYS A 352 22.96 14.12 -15.00
N ASP A 353 23.65 13.60 -16.01
CA ASP A 353 23.72 14.20 -17.36
C ASP A 353 22.62 13.65 -18.30
N GLY A 354 21.92 12.58 -17.91
CA GLY A 354 20.79 11.99 -18.64
C GLY A 354 20.01 10.96 -17.82
N VAL A 355 18.81 10.62 -18.29
CA VAL A 355 17.90 9.64 -17.66
C VAL A 355 17.27 8.76 -18.74
N GLY A 356 17.16 7.46 -18.49
CA GLY A 356 16.43 6.50 -19.32
C GLY A 356 15.35 5.77 -18.53
N LEU A 357 14.30 5.36 -19.20
CA LEU A 357 13.21 4.51 -18.71
C LEU A 357 13.13 3.29 -19.64
N LEU A 358 13.23 2.11 -19.06
CA LEU A 358 12.77 0.86 -19.66
C LEU A 358 11.48 0.47 -18.95
N MET A 359 10.38 0.38 -19.67
CA MET A 359 9.12 -0.15 -19.13
C MET A 359 8.34 -0.89 -20.20
N ASN A 360 7.75 -2.04 -19.87
CA ASN A 360 7.03 -2.90 -20.83
C ASN A 360 7.85 -3.27 -22.09
N GLY A 361 9.19 -3.27 -21.97
CA GLY A 361 10.12 -3.51 -23.11
C GLY A 361 10.34 -2.31 -24.04
N ARG A 362 9.74 -1.15 -23.75
CA ARG A 362 9.95 0.11 -24.46
C ARG A 362 11.06 0.92 -23.79
N TRP A 363 12.00 1.43 -24.58
CA TRP A 363 13.03 2.36 -24.13
C TRP A 363 12.66 3.81 -24.47
N THR A 364 12.71 4.68 -23.48
CA THR A 364 12.57 6.14 -23.65
C THR A 364 13.65 6.85 -22.83
N ALA A 365 14.29 7.89 -23.38
CA ALA A 365 15.42 8.53 -22.71
C ALA A 365 15.59 10.02 -23.04
N ILE A 366 16.23 10.76 -22.13
CA ILE A 366 16.58 12.17 -22.29
C ILE A 366 18.03 12.45 -21.83
N GLY A 367 18.64 13.50 -22.39
CA GLY A 367 19.99 13.93 -22.01
C GLY A 367 21.08 13.04 -22.59
N SER A 368 22.09 12.72 -21.76
CA SER A 368 23.25 11.91 -22.14
C SER A 368 23.03 10.44 -21.79
N THR A 369 22.82 9.59 -22.80
CA THR A 369 22.48 8.17 -22.65
C THR A 369 23.36 7.29 -23.56
N PRO A 370 23.29 5.95 -23.46
CA PRO A 370 23.94 5.06 -24.41
C PRO A 370 23.49 5.34 -25.87
N PRO A 371 24.32 5.02 -26.88
CA PRO A 371 23.99 5.26 -28.28
C PRO A 371 22.74 4.48 -28.75
N PRO A 372 21.92 5.04 -29.65
CA PRO A 372 20.79 4.33 -30.23
C PRO A 372 21.20 3.01 -30.90
N GLY A 373 20.45 1.94 -30.64
CA GLY A 373 20.73 0.58 -31.11
C GLY A 373 21.62 -0.26 -30.18
N THR A 374 21.94 0.22 -28.96
CA THR A 374 22.69 -0.53 -27.94
C THR A 374 21.84 -0.89 -26.71
N GLU A 375 20.58 -0.48 -26.68
CA GLU A 375 19.72 -0.52 -25.50
C GLU A 375 19.38 -1.94 -25.06
N GLU A 376 19.15 -2.87 -26.00
CA GLU A 376 18.76 -4.24 -25.66
C GLU A 376 19.89 -5.01 -24.96
N ASP A 377 21.12 -4.93 -25.48
CA ASP A 377 22.27 -5.59 -24.87
C ASP A 377 22.69 -4.91 -23.55
N PHE A 378 22.58 -3.58 -23.47
CA PHE A 378 22.84 -2.82 -22.24
C PHE A 378 21.83 -3.16 -21.14
N THR A 379 20.53 -3.14 -21.45
CA THR A 379 19.48 -3.42 -20.46
C THR A 379 19.47 -4.89 -20.02
N ARG A 380 19.82 -5.83 -20.92
CA ARG A 380 20.04 -7.24 -20.57
C ARG A 380 21.18 -7.40 -19.56
N PHE A 381 22.34 -6.81 -19.82
CA PHE A 381 23.47 -6.80 -18.89
C PHE A 381 23.09 -6.25 -17.52
N ILE A 382 22.44 -5.08 -17.47
CA ILE A 382 22.06 -4.47 -16.18
C ILE A 382 21.05 -5.35 -15.43
N THR A 383 20.10 -5.97 -16.13
CA THR A 383 19.11 -6.87 -15.50
C THR A 383 19.79 -8.07 -14.83
N GLU A 384 20.86 -8.60 -15.42
CA GLU A 384 21.63 -9.72 -14.87
C GLU A 384 22.47 -9.31 -13.63
N VAL A 385 23.05 -8.11 -13.60
CA VAL A 385 23.90 -7.67 -12.47
C VAL A 385 23.14 -6.98 -11.34
N ALA A 386 21.93 -6.46 -11.60
CA ALA A 386 21.17 -5.70 -10.60
C ALA A 386 20.33 -6.56 -9.65
N ASP A 387 19.91 -7.77 -10.07
CA ASP A 387 19.14 -8.74 -9.25
C ASP A 387 17.97 -8.09 -8.46
N GLY A 388 17.20 -7.22 -9.14
CA GLY A 388 16.04 -6.53 -8.55
C GLY A 388 16.39 -5.49 -7.45
N ARG A 389 17.64 -5.05 -7.37
CA ARG A 389 18.12 -4.00 -6.44
C ARG A 389 18.63 -2.79 -7.20
N ILE A 390 18.84 -1.67 -6.49
CA ILE A 390 19.57 -0.53 -7.05
C ILE A 390 21.02 -0.97 -7.30
N TRP A 391 21.45 -0.87 -8.55
CA TRP A 391 22.82 -1.15 -8.98
C TRP A 391 23.46 0.13 -9.51
N SER A 392 24.76 0.32 -9.31
CA SER A 392 25.44 1.48 -9.86
C SER A 392 26.93 1.26 -10.08
N THR A 393 27.48 1.93 -11.07
CA THR A 393 28.91 2.03 -11.32
C THR A 393 29.31 3.47 -11.67
N LYS A 394 30.57 3.81 -11.40
CA LYS A 394 31.24 5.03 -11.87
C LYS A 394 32.19 4.79 -13.06
N THR A 395 32.39 3.51 -13.42
CA THR A 395 33.38 3.01 -14.39
C THR A 395 32.75 1.99 -15.33
N LEU A 396 31.67 2.37 -16.02
CA LEU A 396 30.87 1.46 -16.84
C LEU A 396 31.69 0.63 -17.84
N SER A 397 32.80 1.16 -18.38
CA SER A 397 33.68 0.41 -19.30
C SER A 397 34.46 -0.74 -18.66
N GLU A 398 34.55 -0.81 -17.33
CA GLU A 398 35.16 -1.93 -16.60
C GLU A 398 34.14 -3.07 -16.41
N ASP A 399 32.91 -2.73 -15.99
CA ASP A 399 31.82 -3.69 -15.77
C ASP A 399 31.18 -4.18 -17.08
N TYR A 400 31.06 -3.29 -18.07
CA TYR A 400 30.45 -3.52 -19.39
C TYR A 400 31.42 -3.05 -20.49
N PRO A 401 32.34 -3.93 -20.97
CA PRO A 401 33.39 -3.55 -21.93
C PRO A 401 32.93 -2.80 -23.19
N PRO A 402 31.75 -3.03 -23.79
CA PRO A 402 31.29 -2.25 -24.94
C PRO A 402 31.11 -0.74 -24.66
N ALA A 403 30.91 -0.32 -23.40
CA ALA A 403 30.87 1.10 -23.03
C ALA A 403 32.18 1.85 -23.27
N ALA A 404 33.31 1.15 -23.47
CA ALA A 404 34.55 1.77 -23.92
C ALA A 404 34.43 2.49 -25.28
N ALA A 405 33.37 2.24 -26.06
CA ALA A 405 33.06 2.97 -27.30
C ALA A 405 32.30 4.29 -27.09
N PHE A 406 31.67 4.51 -25.92
CA PHE A 406 30.80 5.67 -25.65
C PHE A 406 31.01 6.31 -24.26
N PHE A 407 32.17 6.07 -23.65
CA PHE A 407 32.52 6.53 -22.28
C PHE A 407 32.34 8.04 -22.06
N GLU A 408 32.60 8.88 -23.08
CA GLU A 408 32.41 10.34 -23.00
C GLU A 408 30.94 10.70 -22.70
N ALA A 409 29.99 9.98 -23.30
CA ALA A 409 28.55 10.17 -23.10
C ALA A 409 28.04 9.50 -21.82
N VAL A 410 28.54 8.29 -21.51
CA VAL A 410 28.17 7.53 -20.31
C VAL A 410 29.40 6.80 -19.76
N SER A 411 29.93 7.30 -18.64
CA SER A 411 30.92 6.59 -17.80
C SER A 411 30.32 6.07 -16.50
N GLY A 412 29.23 6.68 -16.01
CA GLY A 412 28.55 6.28 -14.78
C GLY A 412 27.07 5.95 -15.02
N VAL A 413 26.59 4.91 -14.36
CA VAL A 413 25.21 4.42 -14.41
C VAL A 413 24.71 4.17 -13.00
N MET A 414 23.47 4.51 -12.72
CA MET A 414 22.69 4.00 -11.60
C MET A 414 21.35 3.48 -12.14
N ALA A 415 21.05 2.21 -11.91
CA ALA A 415 19.83 1.55 -12.35
C ALA A 415 18.93 1.28 -11.14
N VAL A 416 17.65 1.65 -11.27
CA VAL A 416 16.65 1.66 -10.20
C VAL A 416 15.44 0.83 -10.66
N PRO A 417 15.20 -0.36 -10.09
CA PRO A 417 14.12 -1.26 -10.55
C PRO A 417 12.75 -0.74 -10.12
N LEU A 418 11.82 -0.61 -11.08
CA LEU A 418 10.50 -0.02 -10.85
C LEU A 418 9.42 -1.00 -10.42
N SER A 419 9.62 -2.30 -10.66
CA SER A 419 8.65 -3.34 -10.33
C SER A 419 9.36 -4.55 -9.70
N HIS A 420 8.58 -5.44 -9.07
CA HIS A 420 9.08 -6.72 -8.57
C HIS A 420 9.34 -7.74 -9.69
N LEU A 421 9.03 -7.39 -10.94
CA LEU A 421 9.34 -8.20 -12.13
C LEU A 421 10.63 -7.63 -12.76
N PRO A 422 11.62 -8.47 -13.10
CA PRO A 422 12.97 -8.02 -13.45
C PRO A 422 13.06 -7.47 -14.88
N ARG A 423 12.30 -6.43 -15.22
CA ARG A 423 12.27 -5.81 -16.57
C ARG A 423 12.10 -4.29 -16.60
N ASP A 424 11.49 -3.69 -15.59
CA ASP A 424 11.22 -2.24 -15.58
C ASP A 424 12.25 -1.49 -14.73
N TYR A 425 12.90 -0.48 -15.30
CA TYR A 425 14.03 0.23 -14.67
C TYR A 425 14.06 1.71 -15.07
N ILE A 426 14.38 2.60 -14.13
CA ILE A 426 14.91 3.93 -14.42
C ILE A 426 16.44 3.89 -14.33
N PHE A 427 17.11 4.48 -15.31
CA PHE A 427 18.55 4.59 -15.40
C PHE A 427 18.96 6.06 -15.29
N PHE A 428 19.93 6.37 -14.44
CA PHE A 428 20.55 7.68 -14.33
C PHE A 428 21.98 7.60 -14.85
N PHE A 429 22.33 8.55 -15.72
CA PHE A 429 23.59 8.54 -16.44
C PHE A 429 24.48 9.72 -16.08
N ARG A 430 25.79 9.49 -16.06
CA ARG A 430 26.81 10.53 -15.90
C ARG A 430 27.88 10.40 -16.98
N LYS A 431 28.24 11.54 -17.56
CA LYS A 431 29.34 11.67 -18.52
C LYS A 431 30.69 11.37 -17.86
N GLU A 432 31.72 11.16 -18.68
CA GLU A 432 33.09 11.22 -18.19
C GLU A 432 33.35 12.58 -17.51
N ARG A 433 34.03 12.55 -16.36
CA ARG A 433 34.60 13.74 -15.74
C ARG A 433 36.04 13.44 -15.36
N LEU A 434 36.98 14.00 -16.13
CA LEU A 434 38.41 14.02 -15.81
C LEU A 434 38.59 14.54 -14.38
N GLN A 435 38.98 13.64 -13.48
CA GLN A 435 39.18 13.95 -12.08
C GLN A 435 40.68 13.93 -11.78
N THR A 436 41.17 15.03 -11.20
CA THR A 436 42.52 15.08 -10.67
C THR A 436 42.51 14.63 -9.21
N LEU A 437 42.91 13.40 -8.94
CA LEU A 437 43.12 12.94 -7.57
C LEU A 437 44.46 13.50 -7.07
N ASN A 438 44.38 14.38 -6.07
CA ASN A 438 45.55 14.88 -5.36
C ASN A 438 45.94 13.83 -4.31
N TRP A 439 46.85 12.94 -4.65
CA TRP A 439 47.43 12.03 -3.66
C TRP A 439 48.52 12.77 -2.88
N ALA A 440 48.60 12.49 -1.58
CA ALA A 440 49.86 12.69 -0.89
C ALA A 440 50.83 11.64 -1.43
N GLY A 441 51.86 12.03 -2.17
CA GLY A 441 52.84 11.11 -2.78
C GLY A 441 52.26 10.27 -3.94
N ASN A 442 53.14 9.61 -4.71
CA ASN A 442 52.71 8.70 -5.78
C ASN A 442 52.23 7.36 -5.17
N PRO A 443 50.96 6.94 -5.37
CA PRO A 443 50.41 5.70 -4.83
C PRO A 443 50.96 4.43 -5.51
N GLU A 444 51.40 4.52 -6.77
CA GLU A 444 51.97 3.38 -7.52
C GLU A 444 53.42 3.08 -7.12
N LYS A 445 54.12 4.03 -6.47
CA LYS A 445 55.55 3.88 -6.20
C LYS A 445 55.78 2.88 -5.06
N THR A 446 55.93 1.62 -5.45
CA THR A 446 56.44 0.54 -4.60
C THR A 446 57.79 0.90 -3.98
N TYR A 447 57.99 0.38 -2.77
CA TYR A 447 59.03 0.83 -1.85
C TYR A 447 60.45 0.49 -2.33
N GLU A 448 61.41 1.37 -2.06
CA GLU A 448 62.83 1.13 -2.35
C GLU A 448 63.44 0.22 -1.28
N THR A 449 64.07 -0.88 -1.69
CA THR A 449 64.82 -1.75 -0.78
C THR A 449 66.10 -1.07 -0.29
N GLY A 450 66.33 -1.12 1.03
CA GLY A 450 67.53 -0.59 1.66
C GLY A 450 68.71 -1.56 1.61
N PRO A 451 69.91 -1.16 2.07
CA PRO A 451 71.10 -2.01 2.12
C PRO A 451 71.02 -3.19 3.12
N LEU A 452 69.83 -3.50 3.65
CA LEU A 452 69.53 -4.59 4.59
C LEU A 452 68.46 -5.57 4.06
N GLY A 453 68.18 -5.57 2.75
CA GLY A 453 67.22 -6.48 2.11
C GLY A 453 65.79 -5.91 1.99
N ASP A 454 64.78 -6.80 1.99
CA ASP A 454 63.34 -6.52 1.80
C ASP A 454 62.67 -5.77 2.98
N ARG A 455 63.36 -4.76 3.50
CA ARG A 455 62.87 -3.91 4.57
C ARG A 455 61.87 -2.88 4.03
N LEU A 456 60.68 -2.89 4.61
CA LEU A 456 59.72 -1.79 4.54
C LEU A 456 60.35 -0.47 4.98
N THR A 457 60.72 0.39 4.03
CA THR A 457 60.86 1.84 4.29
C THR A 457 59.56 2.51 3.87
N PRO A 458 58.83 3.20 4.75
CA PRO A 458 57.67 3.97 4.34
C PRO A 458 58.05 5.03 3.30
N ARG A 459 57.09 5.42 2.49
CA ARG A 459 57.21 6.48 1.48
C ARG A 459 57.96 7.70 2.03
N LYS A 460 59.05 8.07 1.34
CA LYS A 460 59.94 9.19 1.72
C LYS A 460 59.40 10.57 1.34
N SER A 461 58.37 10.63 0.47
CA SER A 461 57.81 11.89 -0.04
C SER A 461 56.33 12.03 0.26
N PHE A 462 55.98 13.23 0.73
CA PHE A 462 54.62 13.72 0.94
C PHE A 462 54.29 14.91 0.01
N ALA A 463 55.09 15.08 -1.06
CA ALA A 463 54.76 16.01 -2.13
C ALA A 463 53.45 15.61 -2.83
N LEU A 464 52.64 16.59 -3.19
CA LEU A 464 51.37 16.40 -3.87
C LEU A 464 51.60 15.77 -5.26
N TRP A 465 51.09 14.56 -5.46
CA TRP A 465 51.05 13.88 -6.75
C TRP A 465 49.64 13.98 -7.34
N LYS A 466 49.55 14.12 -8.65
CA LYS A 466 48.30 14.32 -9.36
C LYS A 466 48.06 13.16 -10.31
N GLU A 467 47.13 12.30 -9.94
CA GLU A 467 46.56 11.34 -10.88
C GLU A 467 45.52 12.05 -11.73
N THR A 468 45.43 11.73 -13.02
CA THR A 468 44.27 12.11 -13.84
C THR A 468 43.56 10.83 -14.23
N VAL A 469 42.45 10.52 -13.57
CA VAL A 469 41.63 9.35 -13.93
C VAL A 469 40.73 9.71 -15.11
N GLN A 470 40.65 8.78 -16.07
CA GLN A 470 39.88 8.88 -17.31
C GLN A 470 38.85 7.74 -17.35
N ARG A 471 37.83 7.88 -18.20
CA ARG A 471 36.70 6.93 -18.37
C ARG A 471 35.91 6.67 -17.09
N GLN A 472 35.91 7.64 -16.17
CA GLN A 472 35.15 7.58 -14.93
C GLN A 472 34.20 8.77 -14.83
N ALA A 473 33.01 8.53 -14.30
CA ALA A 473 32.08 9.57 -13.89
C ALA A 473 32.43 10.11 -12.49
N THR A 474 31.74 11.18 -12.08
CA THR A 474 31.69 11.56 -10.66
C THR A 474 31.04 10.43 -9.85
N PRO A 475 31.64 9.98 -8.73
CA PRO A 475 31.06 8.91 -7.90
C PRO A 475 29.64 9.23 -7.41
N TRP A 476 28.78 8.22 -7.40
CA TRP A 476 27.45 8.30 -6.77
C TRP A 476 27.62 8.53 -5.27
N ARG A 477 26.92 9.52 -4.73
CA ARG A 477 26.98 9.90 -3.31
C ARG A 477 25.93 9.11 -2.53
N ASP A 478 26.11 8.91 -1.23
CA ASP A 478 25.07 8.38 -0.32
C ASP A 478 23.70 9.02 -0.58
N SER A 479 23.67 10.35 -0.74
CA SER A 479 22.46 11.12 -1.05
C SER A 479 21.80 10.76 -2.38
N ASP A 480 22.58 10.36 -3.38
CA ASP A 480 22.06 10.00 -4.70
C ASP A 480 21.32 8.66 -4.61
N PHE A 481 21.87 7.68 -3.87
CA PHE A 481 21.18 6.42 -3.57
C PHE A 481 19.91 6.62 -2.73
N GLU A 482 19.93 7.57 -1.79
CA GLU A 482 18.77 7.88 -0.93
C GLU A 482 17.61 8.46 -1.72
N ILE A 483 17.91 9.29 -2.73
CA ILE A 483 16.92 9.80 -3.67
C ILE A 483 16.45 8.69 -4.61
N ALA A 484 17.36 7.86 -5.13
CA ALA A 484 17.03 6.74 -5.99
C ALA A 484 16.10 5.72 -5.30
N GLU A 485 16.30 5.44 -4.02
CA GLU A 485 15.42 4.56 -3.23
C GLU A 485 14.07 5.20 -2.90
N ALA A 486 14.03 6.53 -2.71
CA ALA A 486 12.78 7.29 -2.57
C ALA A 486 11.97 7.30 -3.88
N ILE A 487 12.64 7.49 -5.02
CA ILE A 487 12.05 7.32 -6.36
C ILE A 487 11.51 5.91 -6.51
N ARG A 488 12.32 4.89 -6.22
CA ARG A 488 11.94 3.47 -6.31
C ARG A 488 10.66 3.16 -5.52
N SER A 489 10.65 3.54 -4.25
CA SER A 489 9.53 3.27 -3.34
C SER A 489 8.24 3.96 -3.79
N ALA A 490 8.34 5.24 -4.15
CA ALA A 490 7.19 6.00 -4.60
C ALA A 490 6.69 5.49 -5.97
N THR A 491 7.57 5.22 -6.95
CA THR A 491 7.20 4.63 -8.25
C THR A 491 6.44 3.31 -8.09
N VAL A 492 6.91 2.40 -7.22
CA VAL A 492 6.21 1.15 -6.90
C VAL A 492 4.82 1.42 -6.31
N GLU A 493 4.68 2.36 -5.38
CA GLU A 493 3.39 2.74 -4.76
C GLU A 493 2.36 3.21 -5.80
N ILE A 494 2.79 3.97 -6.81
CA ILE A 494 1.91 4.44 -7.91
C ILE A 494 1.53 3.30 -8.83
N VAL A 495 2.47 2.43 -9.20
CA VAL A 495 2.19 1.28 -10.07
C VAL A 495 1.09 0.43 -9.42
N LEU A 496 1.21 0.16 -8.12
CA LEU A 496 0.21 -0.56 -7.33
C LEU A 496 -1.14 0.18 -7.30
N ARG A 497 -1.15 1.45 -6.91
CA ARG A 497 -2.38 2.25 -6.79
C ARG A 497 -3.10 2.45 -8.13
N HIS A 498 -2.38 2.58 -9.23
CA HIS A 498 -2.96 2.69 -10.57
C HIS A 498 -3.60 1.35 -10.99
N ASN A 499 -2.95 0.22 -10.71
CA ASN A 499 -3.53 -1.11 -10.94
C ASN A 499 -4.81 -1.34 -10.11
N GLU A 500 -4.83 -0.91 -8.84
CA GLU A 500 -6.02 -0.98 -7.97
C GLU A 500 -7.19 -0.16 -8.55
N LEU A 501 -6.94 1.08 -8.98
CA LEU A 501 -7.96 1.94 -9.58
C LEU A 501 -8.52 1.36 -10.89
N MET A 502 -7.66 0.81 -11.75
CA MET A 502 -8.08 0.16 -13.01
C MET A 502 -8.91 -1.10 -12.76
N GLU A 503 -8.61 -1.87 -11.71
CA GLU A 503 -9.40 -3.05 -11.35
C GLU A 503 -10.76 -2.65 -10.72
N GLU A 504 -10.81 -1.59 -9.92
CA GLU A 504 -12.08 -1.01 -9.44
C GLU A 504 -12.98 -0.54 -10.59
N GLU A 505 -12.44 0.15 -11.60
CA GLU A 505 -13.22 0.61 -12.77
C GLU A 505 -13.76 -0.57 -13.59
N ARG A 506 -12.92 -1.61 -13.82
CA ARG A 506 -13.36 -2.84 -14.47
C ARG A 506 -14.48 -3.53 -13.70
N SER A 507 -14.30 -3.72 -12.40
CA SER A 507 -15.30 -4.34 -11.51
C SER A 507 -16.64 -3.59 -11.55
N LYS A 508 -16.61 -2.26 -11.47
CA LYS A 508 -17.82 -1.40 -11.59
C LYS A 508 -18.51 -1.55 -12.96
N SER A 509 -17.74 -1.65 -14.04
CA SER A 509 -18.27 -1.89 -15.40
C SER A 509 -18.92 -3.27 -15.51
N ASP A 510 -18.27 -4.31 -14.98
CA ASP A 510 -18.74 -5.69 -14.98
C ASP A 510 -20.07 -5.85 -14.22
N VAL A 511 -20.19 -5.25 -13.03
CA VAL A 511 -21.43 -5.23 -12.24
C VAL A 511 -22.55 -4.56 -13.01
N ARG A 512 -22.29 -3.38 -13.60
CA ARG A 512 -23.28 -2.64 -14.41
C ARG A 512 -23.76 -3.45 -15.61
N GLN A 513 -22.86 -4.17 -16.28
CA GLN A 513 -23.21 -5.00 -17.43
C GLN A 513 -24.04 -6.23 -17.04
N ARG A 514 -23.84 -6.81 -15.85
CA ARG A 514 -24.66 -7.92 -15.34
C ARG A 514 -26.09 -7.47 -15.02
N MET A 515 -26.24 -6.38 -14.25
CA MET A 515 -27.56 -5.82 -13.89
C MET A 515 -28.43 -5.51 -15.12
N LEU A 516 -27.87 -4.89 -16.15
CA LEU A 516 -28.60 -4.59 -17.39
C LEU A 516 -29.09 -5.86 -18.13
N ASN A 517 -28.30 -6.94 -18.12
CA ASN A 517 -28.71 -8.21 -18.71
C ASN A 517 -29.80 -8.90 -17.90
N GLU A 518 -29.77 -8.80 -16.57
CA GLU A 518 -30.79 -9.37 -15.68
C GLU A 518 -32.15 -8.69 -15.89
N GLU A 519 -32.17 -7.35 -15.94
CA GLU A 519 -33.40 -6.56 -16.17
C GLU A 519 -34.03 -6.87 -17.54
N LEU A 520 -33.23 -6.93 -18.61
CA LEU A 520 -33.69 -7.28 -19.95
C LEU A 520 -34.32 -8.68 -20.00
N ASN A 521 -33.70 -9.65 -19.33
CA ASN A 521 -34.23 -11.02 -19.26
C ASN A 521 -35.55 -11.10 -18.48
N HIS A 522 -35.73 -10.30 -17.44
CA HIS A 522 -36.99 -10.20 -16.69
C HIS A 522 -38.11 -9.63 -17.58
N ARG A 523 -37.84 -8.50 -18.26
CA ARG A 523 -38.79 -7.86 -19.19
C ARG A 523 -39.28 -8.82 -20.29
N VAL A 524 -38.37 -9.56 -20.93
CA VAL A 524 -38.72 -10.54 -21.99
C VAL A 524 -39.67 -11.64 -21.48
N LYS A 525 -39.45 -12.13 -20.25
CA LYS A 525 -40.27 -13.23 -19.68
C LYS A 525 -41.68 -12.78 -19.33
N ASN A 526 -41.84 -11.56 -18.81
CA ASN A 526 -43.17 -11.00 -18.52
C ASN A 526 -44.02 -10.88 -19.79
N ILE A 527 -43.44 -10.40 -20.89
CA ILE A 527 -44.12 -10.30 -22.20
C ILE A 527 -44.60 -11.69 -22.67
N LEU A 528 -43.74 -12.71 -22.58
CA LEU A 528 -44.07 -14.08 -22.99
C LEU A 528 -45.18 -14.71 -22.12
N ALA A 529 -45.24 -14.39 -20.83
CA ALA A 529 -46.31 -14.84 -19.94
C ALA A 529 -47.67 -14.24 -20.32
N VAL A 530 -47.73 -12.93 -20.57
CA VAL A 530 -48.96 -12.25 -21.01
C VAL A 530 -49.43 -12.78 -22.37
N ILE A 531 -48.51 -13.00 -23.33
CA ILE A 531 -48.85 -13.60 -24.63
C ILE A 531 -49.43 -15.02 -24.46
N LYS A 532 -48.89 -15.84 -23.54
CA LYS A 532 -49.43 -17.19 -23.29
C LYS A 532 -50.85 -17.13 -22.72
N SER A 533 -51.10 -16.29 -21.71
CA SER A 533 -52.44 -16.09 -21.13
C SER A 533 -53.47 -15.69 -22.18
N LEU A 534 -53.11 -14.77 -23.10
CA LEU A 534 -53.98 -14.37 -24.22
C LEU A 534 -54.33 -15.53 -25.18
N VAL A 535 -53.46 -16.52 -25.34
CA VAL A 535 -53.62 -17.65 -26.28
C VAL A 535 -54.34 -18.85 -25.65
N ALA A 536 -54.27 -19.01 -24.32
CA ALA A 536 -54.65 -20.23 -23.60
C ALA A 536 -56.17 -20.47 -23.48
N THR A 537 -57.03 -19.51 -23.79
CA THR A 537 -58.49 -19.59 -23.56
C THR A 537 -59.29 -19.85 -24.84
N PRO A 538 -59.50 -21.11 -25.30
CA PRO A 538 -60.50 -21.38 -26.32
C PRO A 538 -61.89 -21.05 -25.77
N SER A 539 -62.66 -20.25 -26.51
CA SER A 539 -64.07 -19.99 -26.18
C SER A 539 -64.86 -21.30 -26.27
N GLN A 540 -65.55 -21.71 -25.20
CA GLN A 540 -66.32 -22.97 -25.16
C GLN A 540 -67.66 -22.90 -25.91
N ASP A 541 -68.05 -21.75 -26.44
CA ASP A 541 -69.20 -21.58 -27.32
C ASP A 541 -68.82 -21.80 -28.81
N GLU A 542 -69.80 -22.13 -29.66
CA GLU A 542 -69.66 -22.44 -31.10
C GLU A 542 -69.26 -21.23 -31.98
N VAL A 543 -68.15 -20.56 -31.65
CA VAL A 543 -67.60 -19.43 -32.40
C VAL A 543 -66.67 -19.94 -33.52
N PRO A 544 -66.82 -19.49 -34.78
CA PRO A 544 -65.91 -19.86 -35.86
C PRO A 544 -64.45 -19.50 -35.52
N ILE A 545 -63.51 -20.42 -35.75
CA ILE A 545 -62.10 -20.25 -35.37
C ILE A 545 -61.42 -19.02 -36.02
N GLN A 546 -61.96 -18.52 -37.14
CA GLN A 546 -61.50 -17.28 -37.78
C GLN A 546 -61.79 -16.04 -36.91
N ASP A 547 -62.94 -15.99 -36.22
CA ASP A 547 -63.31 -14.86 -35.35
C ASP A 547 -62.50 -14.87 -34.05
N TYR A 548 -62.18 -16.07 -33.53
CA TYR A 548 -61.24 -16.25 -32.43
C TYR A 548 -59.83 -15.76 -32.82
N ILE A 549 -59.30 -16.20 -33.96
CA ILE A 549 -58.01 -15.76 -34.50
C ILE A 549 -57.99 -14.24 -34.76
N GLY A 550 -59.12 -13.65 -35.20
CA GLY A 550 -59.27 -12.21 -35.37
C GLY A 550 -59.18 -11.44 -34.06
N SER A 551 -59.93 -11.86 -33.03
CA SER A 551 -59.91 -11.23 -31.70
C SER A 551 -58.57 -11.39 -31.00
N LEU A 552 -57.96 -12.58 -31.06
CA LEU A 552 -56.63 -12.84 -30.52
C LEU A 552 -55.55 -11.95 -31.17
N ARG A 553 -55.62 -11.77 -32.49
CA ARG A 553 -54.71 -10.90 -33.22
C ARG A 553 -54.88 -9.42 -32.84
N GLY A 554 -56.11 -8.96 -32.64
CA GLY A 554 -56.40 -7.62 -32.12
C GLY A 554 -55.76 -7.38 -30.75
N ARG A 555 -56.01 -8.28 -29.79
CA ARG A 555 -55.45 -8.20 -28.42
C ARG A 555 -53.91 -8.24 -28.39
N ILE A 556 -53.27 -9.11 -29.19
CA ILE A 556 -51.81 -9.14 -29.32
C ILE A 556 -51.27 -7.85 -29.94
N HIS A 557 -51.98 -7.26 -30.91
CA HIS A 557 -51.56 -6.01 -31.54
C HIS A 557 -51.66 -4.80 -30.59
N ALA A 558 -52.75 -4.70 -29.81
CA ALA A 558 -52.92 -3.69 -28.78
C ALA A 558 -51.82 -3.79 -27.70
N LEU A 559 -51.53 -5.01 -27.21
CA LEU A 559 -50.44 -5.26 -26.26
C LEU A 559 -49.06 -4.88 -26.85
N SER A 560 -48.81 -5.22 -28.12
CA SER A 560 -47.56 -4.87 -28.81
C SER A 560 -47.40 -3.37 -28.96
N HIS A 561 -48.47 -2.62 -29.27
CA HIS A 561 -48.44 -1.16 -29.37
C HIS A 561 -48.14 -0.49 -28.03
N ALA A 562 -48.78 -0.94 -26.94
CA ALA A 562 -48.49 -0.45 -25.60
C ALA A 562 -47.01 -0.73 -25.23
N HIS A 563 -46.49 -1.92 -25.56
CA HIS A 563 -45.10 -2.28 -25.26
C HIS A 563 -44.06 -1.49 -26.09
N ASP A 564 -44.36 -1.19 -27.35
CA ASP A 564 -43.52 -0.39 -28.24
C ASP A 564 -43.40 1.07 -27.79
N GLN A 565 -44.41 1.62 -27.10
CA GLN A 565 -44.34 2.96 -26.49
C GLN A 565 -43.47 2.95 -25.22
N LEU A 566 -43.62 1.93 -24.37
CA LEU A 566 -42.83 1.76 -23.13
C LEU A 566 -41.32 1.61 -23.40
N THR A 567 -40.94 0.95 -24.49
CA THR A 567 -39.53 0.72 -24.84
C THR A 567 -38.85 1.92 -25.51
N ARG A 568 -39.61 2.90 -26.02
CA ARG A 568 -39.08 4.11 -26.68
C ARG A 568 -38.87 5.30 -25.74
N GLY A 569 -38.95 5.08 -24.42
CA GLY A 569 -38.63 6.09 -23.39
C GLY A 569 -39.71 7.13 -23.12
N GLY A 570 -40.91 7.00 -23.71
CA GLY A 570 -42.08 7.79 -23.36
C GLY A 570 -42.89 7.10 -22.26
N GLY A 571 -42.79 7.58 -21.02
CA GLY A 571 -43.42 6.98 -19.84
C GLY A 571 -44.94 7.16 -19.76
N GLY A 572 -45.68 6.61 -20.72
CA GLY A 572 -47.15 6.68 -20.78
C GLY A 572 -47.69 7.51 -21.95
N GLY A 573 -48.98 7.87 -21.89
CA GLY A 573 -49.68 8.57 -22.96
C GLY A 573 -51.05 9.12 -22.53
N THR A 574 -51.60 10.08 -23.28
CA THR A 574 -52.87 10.72 -22.86
C THR A 574 -54.07 9.80 -23.06
N LEU A 575 -55.04 9.89 -22.15
CA LEU A 575 -56.30 9.10 -22.24
C LEU A 575 -57.10 9.46 -23.50
N ASN A 576 -57.02 10.72 -23.95
CA ASN A 576 -57.67 11.15 -25.19
C ASN A 576 -57.03 10.47 -26.41
N ASP A 577 -55.70 10.50 -26.55
CA ASP A 577 -55.01 9.88 -27.70
C ASP A 577 -55.30 8.37 -27.78
N LEU A 578 -55.34 7.70 -26.62
CA LEU A 578 -55.72 6.28 -26.52
C LEU A 578 -57.15 6.02 -27.03
N LEU A 579 -58.13 6.78 -26.55
CA LEU A 579 -59.53 6.67 -26.99
C LEU A 579 -59.69 7.01 -28.48
N GLN A 580 -58.97 8.01 -28.99
CA GLN A 580 -59.00 8.41 -30.40
C GLN A 580 -58.42 7.32 -31.30
N ALA A 581 -57.34 6.66 -30.87
CA ALA A 581 -56.69 5.58 -31.62
C ALA A 581 -57.59 4.33 -31.70
N GLU A 582 -58.14 3.87 -30.57
CA GLU A 582 -58.99 2.67 -30.52
C GLU A 582 -60.35 2.86 -31.23
N LEU A 583 -60.91 4.07 -31.21
CA LEU A 583 -62.19 4.37 -31.88
C LEU A 583 -62.04 4.75 -33.37
N LEU A 584 -60.81 4.98 -33.85
CA LEU A 584 -60.55 5.36 -35.24
C LEU A 584 -61.16 4.40 -36.29
N PRO A 585 -61.11 3.06 -36.14
CA PRO A 585 -61.68 2.14 -37.13
C PRO A 585 -63.21 2.24 -37.26
N TYR A 586 -63.89 2.67 -36.19
CA TYR A 586 -65.36 2.65 -36.10
C TYR A 586 -66.02 3.97 -36.54
N ARG A 587 -65.23 5.04 -36.74
CA ARG A 587 -65.71 6.35 -37.22
C ARG A 587 -66.17 6.40 -38.67
N ALA A 588 -66.00 5.33 -39.44
CA ALA A 588 -66.45 5.24 -40.83
C ALA A 588 -67.95 4.88 -40.98
N GLY A 589 -68.62 4.48 -39.89
CA GLY A 589 -70.05 4.13 -39.87
C GLY A 589 -70.99 5.33 -39.75
N ARG A 590 -72.31 5.08 -39.72
CA ARG A 590 -73.36 6.10 -39.51
C ARG A 590 -73.78 6.23 -38.03
N SER A 591 -72.85 6.01 -37.11
CA SER A 591 -73.08 6.07 -35.67
C SER A 591 -72.39 7.32 -35.09
N LEU A 592 -73.02 7.98 -34.13
CA LEU A 592 -72.49 9.19 -33.51
C LEU A 592 -71.50 8.82 -32.40
N ILE A 593 -70.26 9.33 -32.44
CA ILE A 593 -69.25 9.11 -31.40
C ILE A 593 -68.80 10.47 -30.85
N GLU A 594 -69.13 10.74 -29.59
CA GLU A 594 -68.70 11.95 -28.86
C GLU A 594 -67.68 11.59 -27.79
N ILE A 595 -66.58 12.35 -27.71
CA ILE A 595 -65.47 12.14 -26.76
C ILE A 595 -65.12 13.49 -26.13
N ASN A 596 -65.35 13.65 -24.83
CA ASN A 596 -65.18 14.93 -24.13
C ASN A 596 -64.56 14.76 -22.73
N GLY A 597 -63.38 15.34 -22.48
CA GLY A 597 -62.81 15.40 -21.13
C GLY A 597 -61.53 16.23 -21.04
N PRO A 598 -61.07 16.56 -19.81
CA PRO A 598 -59.83 17.29 -19.58
C PRO A 598 -58.58 16.46 -19.91
N SER A 599 -57.47 17.13 -20.23
CA SER A 599 -56.21 16.44 -20.52
C SER A 599 -55.69 15.70 -19.30
N VAL A 600 -55.35 14.41 -19.47
CA VAL A 600 -54.73 13.56 -18.44
C VAL A 600 -53.77 12.60 -19.10
N THR A 601 -52.57 12.50 -18.55
CA THR A 601 -51.55 11.53 -18.95
C THR A 601 -51.63 10.33 -18.02
N LEU A 602 -51.83 9.15 -18.61
CA LEU A 602 -51.72 7.87 -17.89
C LEU A 602 -50.25 7.48 -17.81
N ASP A 603 -49.80 6.96 -16.68
CA ASP A 603 -48.48 6.35 -16.58
C ASP A 603 -48.37 5.05 -17.39
N ALA A 604 -47.18 4.45 -17.41
CA ALA A 604 -46.89 3.19 -18.08
C ALA A 604 -47.89 2.05 -17.78
N ARG A 605 -48.30 1.90 -16.51
CA ARG A 605 -49.12 0.76 -16.03
C ARG A 605 -50.60 1.03 -16.31
N ALA A 606 -51.09 2.22 -15.97
CA ALA A 606 -52.46 2.62 -16.24
C ALA A 606 -52.75 2.74 -17.74
N HIS A 607 -51.79 3.16 -18.56
CA HIS A 607 -51.97 3.22 -20.01
C HIS A 607 -52.19 1.82 -20.61
N ALA A 608 -51.36 0.83 -20.24
CA ALA A 608 -51.49 -0.53 -20.75
C ALA A 608 -52.81 -1.21 -20.32
N VAL A 609 -53.21 -1.04 -19.05
CA VAL A 609 -54.47 -1.59 -18.50
C VAL A 609 -55.68 -0.91 -19.15
N ALA A 610 -55.67 0.43 -19.26
CA ALA A 610 -56.74 1.18 -19.90
C ALA A 610 -56.88 0.82 -21.39
N ALA A 611 -55.77 0.60 -22.12
CA ALA A 611 -55.80 0.22 -23.52
C ALA A 611 -56.54 -1.11 -23.74
N LEU A 612 -56.26 -2.13 -22.93
CA LEU A 612 -56.95 -3.42 -23.00
C LEU A 612 -58.45 -3.32 -22.69
N VAL A 613 -58.84 -2.56 -21.65
CA VAL A 613 -60.26 -2.37 -21.31
C VAL A 613 -61.00 -1.56 -22.37
N ILE A 614 -60.39 -0.48 -22.88
CA ILE A 614 -60.97 0.36 -23.94
C ILE A 614 -61.10 -0.44 -25.25
N HIS A 615 -60.11 -1.26 -25.61
CA HIS A 615 -60.17 -2.11 -26.81
C HIS A 615 -61.35 -3.10 -26.78
N GLU A 616 -61.56 -3.78 -25.64
CA GLU A 616 -62.70 -4.69 -25.47
C GLU A 616 -64.04 -3.93 -25.41
N MET A 617 -64.09 -2.73 -24.80
CA MET A 617 -65.29 -1.86 -24.84
C MET A 617 -65.63 -1.41 -26.27
N CYS A 618 -64.65 -0.97 -27.06
CA CYS A 618 -64.83 -0.62 -28.47
C CYS A 618 -65.32 -1.83 -29.29
N THR A 619 -64.71 -3.00 -29.06
CA THR A 619 -65.06 -4.25 -29.73
C THR A 619 -66.48 -4.71 -29.38
N ASN A 620 -66.89 -4.60 -28.12
CA ASN A 620 -68.24 -4.93 -27.67
C ASN A 620 -69.29 -3.95 -28.22
N ALA A 621 -69.00 -2.64 -28.20
CA ALA A 621 -69.85 -1.62 -28.81
C ALA A 621 -70.09 -1.90 -30.31
N ALA A 622 -69.05 -2.34 -31.04
CA ALA A 622 -69.11 -2.66 -32.47
C ALA A 622 -69.80 -3.99 -32.80
N LYS A 623 -69.64 -5.02 -31.96
CA LYS A 623 -70.25 -6.35 -32.21
C LYS A 623 -71.67 -6.51 -31.67
N TYR A 624 -71.94 -5.91 -30.50
CA TYR A 624 -73.14 -6.18 -29.71
C TYR A 624 -73.88 -4.91 -29.26
N GLY A 625 -73.19 -3.77 -29.22
CA GLY A 625 -73.70 -2.50 -28.70
C GLY A 625 -74.11 -1.47 -29.75
N ALA A 626 -74.00 -0.19 -29.42
CA ALA A 626 -74.50 0.94 -30.22
C ALA A 626 -73.76 1.16 -31.55
N LEU A 627 -72.52 0.66 -31.72
CA LEU A 627 -71.77 0.76 -32.97
C LEU A 627 -72.07 -0.39 -33.95
N SER A 628 -72.88 -1.38 -33.54
CA SER A 628 -73.29 -2.51 -34.39
C SER A 628 -74.43 -2.19 -35.39
N ARG A 629 -75.05 -1.00 -35.28
CA ARG A 629 -76.18 -0.58 -36.13
C ARG A 629 -76.09 0.90 -36.54
N ASP A 630 -76.55 1.18 -37.77
CA ASP A 630 -76.78 2.54 -38.26
C ASP A 630 -77.70 3.32 -37.32
N GLY A 631 -77.27 4.52 -36.88
CA GLY A 631 -78.06 5.40 -36.02
C GLY A 631 -77.90 5.22 -34.51
N GLY A 632 -77.04 4.30 -34.05
CA GLY A 632 -76.62 4.25 -32.65
C GLY A 632 -75.68 5.40 -32.26
N SER A 633 -75.57 5.67 -30.95
CA SER A 633 -74.74 6.74 -30.40
C SER A 633 -73.91 6.26 -29.20
N LEU A 634 -72.64 6.64 -29.17
CA LEU A 634 -71.66 6.40 -28.12
C LEU A 634 -71.14 7.74 -27.61
N ALA A 635 -71.38 8.03 -26.34
CA ALA A 635 -70.86 9.21 -25.65
C ALA A 635 -69.86 8.77 -24.57
N ILE A 636 -68.65 9.30 -24.64
CA ILE A 636 -67.57 9.03 -23.69
C ILE A 636 -67.15 10.35 -23.07
N SER A 637 -67.15 10.42 -21.74
CA SER A 637 -66.69 11.60 -21.03
C SER A 637 -65.94 11.26 -19.76
N TRP A 638 -65.00 12.11 -19.35
CA TRP A 638 -64.29 11.92 -18.09
C TRP A 638 -64.06 13.22 -17.33
N GLU A 639 -63.89 13.10 -16.02
CA GLU A 639 -63.67 14.21 -15.09
C GLU A 639 -62.63 13.86 -14.03
N LYS A 640 -61.99 14.89 -13.46
CA LYS A 640 -61.14 14.77 -12.28
C LYS A 640 -62.03 14.86 -11.04
N THR A 641 -62.02 13.82 -10.21
CA THR A 641 -62.74 13.81 -8.94
C THR A 641 -62.01 14.62 -7.84
N SER A 642 -62.67 14.90 -6.72
CA SER A 642 -62.08 15.56 -5.54
C SER A 642 -60.82 14.87 -5.03
N ASP A 643 -60.73 13.56 -5.24
CA ASP A 643 -59.70 12.70 -4.69
C ASP A 643 -58.47 12.60 -5.61
N GLY A 644 -58.51 13.27 -6.78
CA GLY A 644 -57.47 13.24 -7.81
C GLY A 644 -57.65 12.16 -8.88
N ASP A 645 -58.61 11.25 -8.72
CA ASP A 645 -58.90 10.15 -9.63
C ASP A 645 -59.62 10.62 -10.90
N CYS A 646 -59.43 9.91 -12.01
CA CYS A 646 -60.21 10.09 -13.24
C CYS A 646 -61.44 9.18 -13.21
N ARG A 647 -62.65 9.77 -13.24
CA ARG A 647 -63.89 9.05 -13.49
C ARG A 647 -64.22 9.13 -14.97
N LEU A 648 -64.21 8.00 -15.65
CA LEU A 648 -64.56 7.82 -17.07
C LEU A 648 -65.96 7.19 -17.17
N HIS A 649 -66.87 7.88 -17.85
CA HIS A 649 -68.20 7.41 -18.22
C HIS A 649 -68.25 7.01 -19.69
N TRP A 650 -68.85 5.86 -19.96
CA TRP A 650 -69.08 5.31 -21.29
C TRP A 650 -70.56 4.99 -21.43
N ARG A 651 -71.27 5.72 -22.31
CA ARG A 651 -72.71 5.56 -22.52
C ARG A 651 -73.04 5.23 -23.96
N GLU A 652 -73.67 4.09 -24.16
CA GLU A 652 -74.20 3.63 -25.44
C GLU A 652 -75.72 3.72 -25.49
N SER A 653 -76.26 4.13 -26.64
CA SER A 653 -77.70 4.25 -26.87
C SER A 653 -78.07 3.95 -28.32
N GLY A 654 -79.29 3.45 -28.55
CA GLY A 654 -79.76 3.07 -29.89
C GLY A 654 -79.19 1.74 -30.41
N GLY A 655 -78.61 0.92 -29.52
CA GLY A 655 -78.13 -0.43 -29.84
C GLY A 655 -79.26 -1.45 -30.08
N PRO A 656 -78.93 -2.67 -30.54
CA PRO A 656 -79.88 -3.77 -30.63
C PRO A 656 -80.46 -4.13 -29.25
N THR A 657 -81.71 -4.63 -29.21
CA THR A 657 -82.32 -5.11 -27.96
C THR A 657 -81.62 -6.37 -27.44
N ILE A 658 -81.05 -6.29 -26.24
CA ILE A 658 -80.29 -7.35 -25.59
C ILE A 658 -81.24 -8.20 -24.72
N GLY A 659 -81.13 -9.53 -24.80
CA GLY A 659 -81.83 -10.47 -23.91
C GLY A 659 -81.18 -10.59 -22.53
N PRO A 660 -81.73 -11.41 -21.60
CA PRO A 660 -81.07 -11.69 -20.34
C PRO A 660 -79.69 -12.33 -20.58
N ILE A 661 -78.65 -11.69 -20.06
CA ILE A 661 -77.25 -12.06 -20.32
C ILE A 661 -76.93 -13.39 -19.63
N GLY A 662 -76.35 -14.33 -20.39
CA GLY A 662 -75.85 -15.60 -19.88
C GLY A 662 -74.58 -15.47 -19.03
N ARG A 663 -73.84 -16.57 -18.82
CA ARG A 663 -72.57 -16.54 -18.07
C ARG A 663 -71.59 -15.52 -18.69
N LYS A 664 -70.92 -14.73 -17.84
CA LYS A 664 -69.93 -13.73 -18.25
C LYS A 664 -68.75 -14.41 -18.94
N GLY A 665 -68.40 -13.93 -20.14
CA GLY A 665 -67.23 -14.41 -20.89
C GLY A 665 -65.95 -13.62 -20.56
N PHE A 666 -64.82 -14.04 -21.16
CA PHE A 666 -63.50 -13.46 -20.94
C PHE A 666 -63.45 -11.93 -21.10
N GLY A 667 -64.07 -11.38 -22.15
CA GLY A 667 -64.10 -9.92 -22.39
C GLY A 667 -64.85 -9.15 -21.29
N SER A 668 -65.96 -9.69 -20.78
CA SER A 668 -66.67 -9.10 -19.64
C SER A 668 -65.82 -9.17 -18.36
N ALA A 669 -65.12 -10.27 -18.13
CA ALA A 669 -64.21 -10.41 -16.99
C ALA A 669 -63.04 -9.42 -17.05
N LEU A 670 -62.47 -9.16 -18.24
CA LEU A 670 -61.40 -8.18 -18.44
C LEU A 670 -61.89 -6.76 -18.08
N ILE A 671 -63.04 -6.36 -18.62
CA ILE A 671 -63.63 -5.02 -18.40
C ILE A 671 -63.96 -4.81 -16.92
N GLU A 672 -64.50 -5.83 -16.24
CA GLU A 672 -64.89 -5.75 -14.83
C GLU A 672 -63.70 -5.85 -13.86
N ARG A 673 -62.66 -6.64 -14.17
CA ARG A 673 -61.59 -6.95 -13.20
C ARG A 673 -60.30 -6.16 -13.40
N SER A 674 -59.89 -5.78 -14.62
CA SER A 674 -58.54 -5.25 -14.85
C SER A 674 -58.26 -3.93 -14.12
N ILE A 675 -59.17 -2.95 -14.19
CA ILE A 675 -58.98 -1.66 -13.49
C ILE A 675 -59.04 -1.80 -11.96
N PRO A 676 -59.99 -2.55 -11.37
CA PRO A 676 -59.98 -2.82 -9.93
C PRO A 676 -58.77 -3.62 -9.45
N TYR A 677 -58.28 -4.57 -10.24
CA TYR A 677 -57.21 -5.48 -9.83
C TYR A 677 -55.81 -4.85 -10.02
N ASP A 678 -55.45 -4.49 -11.24
CA ASP A 678 -54.09 -4.00 -11.58
C ASP A 678 -53.84 -2.57 -11.05
N LEU A 679 -54.88 -1.76 -10.90
CA LEU A 679 -54.78 -0.36 -10.50
C LEU A 679 -55.45 -0.04 -9.15
N GLY A 680 -56.26 -0.94 -8.58
CA GLY A 680 -57.04 -0.63 -7.36
C GLY A 680 -58.16 0.41 -7.61
N GLY A 681 -58.64 0.50 -8.85
CA GLY A 681 -59.75 1.38 -9.25
C GLY A 681 -61.14 0.78 -9.01
N THR A 682 -62.15 1.31 -9.67
CA THR A 682 -63.48 0.66 -9.76
C THR A 682 -63.93 0.53 -11.21
N SER A 683 -64.63 -0.56 -11.52
CA SER A 683 -65.27 -0.80 -12.81
C SER A 683 -66.72 -1.21 -12.53
N ARG A 684 -67.67 -0.55 -13.20
CA ARG A 684 -69.10 -0.83 -13.11
C ARG A 684 -69.70 -0.77 -14.50
N VAL A 685 -70.47 -1.79 -14.88
CA VAL A 685 -71.15 -1.88 -16.18
C VAL A 685 -72.60 -2.26 -15.95
N ASP A 686 -73.52 -1.34 -16.26
CA ASP A 686 -74.97 -1.53 -16.17
C ASP A 686 -75.56 -1.65 -17.58
N TYR A 687 -76.15 -2.81 -17.87
CA TYR A 687 -76.75 -3.12 -19.17
C TYR A 687 -78.22 -2.68 -19.22
N HIS A 688 -78.62 -2.03 -20.32
CA HIS A 688 -79.99 -1.58 -20.55
C HIS A 688 -80.57 -2.18 -21.83
N ALA A 689 -81.91 -2.18 -21.95
CA ALA A 689 -82.61 -2.85 -23.04
C ALA A 689 -82.29 -2.31 -24.46
N VAL A 690 -81.68 -1.12 -24.57
CA VAL A 690 -81.29 -0.45 -25.84
C VAL A 690 -79.95 0.30 -25.73
N GLY A 691 -79.09 -0.10 -24.79
CA GLY A 691 -77.85 0.62 -24.48
C GLY A 691 -77.06 0.03 -23.30
N LEU A 692 -75.97 0.70 -22.93
CA LEU A 692 -75.06 0.29 -21.87
C LEU A 692 -74.52 1.56 -21.20
N ASP A 693 -74.44 1.58 -19.87
CA ASP A 693 -73.80 2.66 -19.10
C ASP A 693 -72.68 2.05 -18.26
N ALA A 694 -71.45 2.53 -18.40
CA ALA A 694 -70.30 2.05 -17.65
C ALA A 694 -69.51 3.20 -17.02
N GLU A 695 -69.07 2.99 -15.78
CA GLU A 695 -68.22 3.91 -15.03
C GLU A 695 -66.92 3.20 -14.63
N PHE A 696 -65.80 3.80 -15.02
CA PHE A 696 -64.45 3.37 -14.65
C PHE A 696 -63.76 4.46 -13.83
N ARG A 697 -63.22 4.12 -12.66
CA ARG A 697 -62.45 5.03 -11.79
C ARG A 697 -60.99 4.61 -11.84
N LEU A 698 -60.14 5.43 -12.47
CA LEU A 698 -58.69 5.26 -12.51
C LEU A 698 -58.05 6.05 -11.34
N PRO A 699 -57.31 5.41 -10.42
CA PRO A 699 -56.75 6.11 -9.26
C PRO A 699 -55.66 7.12 -9.60
N GLY A 700 -55.71 8.28 -8.96
CA GLY A 700 -54.88 9.46 -9.20
C GLY A 700 -53.37 9.23 -9.09
N ARG A 701 -52.94 8.22 -8.33
CA ARG A 701 -51.53 7.81 -8.22
C ARG A 701 -50.88 7.39 -9.55
N PHE A 702 -51.68 7.01 -10.55
CA PHE A 702 -51.20 6.64 -11.90
C PHE A 702 -51.54 7.70 -12.96
N LEU A 703 -52.03 8.86 -12.53
CA LEU A 703 -52.54 9.91 -13.41
C LEU A 703 -51.79 11.21 -13.17
N ASN A 704 -51.25 11.80 -14.23
CA ASN A 704 -50.76 13.16 -14.17
C ASN A 704 -51.70 14.12 -14.90
N TRP A 705 -52.18 15.14 -14.18
CA TRP A 705 -53.09 16.17 -14.66
C TRP A 705 -52.38 17.47 -15.06
N GLU A 706 -51.07 17.59 -14.83
CA GLU A 706 -50.24 18.78 -15.12
C GLU A 706 -48.88 18.38 -15.75
N ALA A 707 -48.13 19.34 -16.29
CA ALA A 707 -46.88 19.05 -16.98
C ALA A 707 -45.69 18.83 -16.02
N GLU A 708 -45.07 17.64 -16.10
CA GLU A 708 -43.72 17.23 -15.61
C GLU A 708 -43.20 17.73 -14.24
N THR A 709 -43.10 16.86 -13.21
CA THR A 709 -41.80 16.30 -12.67
C THR A 709 -41.91 15.48 -11.33
N VAL A 710 -41.40 14.24 -11.39
CA VAL A 710 -40.85 13.23 -10.42
C VAL A 710 -40.76 13.48 -8.86
N SER A 711 -41.17 12.50 -8.00
CA SER A 711 -40.31 11.71 -7.02
C SER A 711 -40.98 11.02 -5.77
N GLU A 712 -40.85 9.67 -5.66
CA GLU A 712 -40.61 8.70 -4.51
C GLU A 712 -41.31 8.64 -3.10
N GLU A 713 -41.91 7.45 -2.77
CA GLU A 713 -41.88 6.54 -1.55
C GLU A 713 -42.18 6.97 -0.04
N PRO A 714 -42.34 6.07 0.99
CA PRO A 714 -42.97 4.70 1.14
C PRO A 714 -43.71 4.33 2.51
N ASN A 715 -44.41 3.17 2.59
CA ASN A 715 -44.76 2.26 3.78
C ASN A 715 -45.65 2.77 4.99
N PRO A 716 -46.06 2.02 6.09
CA PRO A 716 -46.07 0.57 6.47
C PRO A 716 -47.28 -0.01 7.35
N HIS A 717 -47.21 -1.31 7.79
CA HIS A 717 -47.85 -2.04 8.97
C HIS A 717 -49.37 -2.47 8.97
N ALA A 718 -49.89 -3.49 9.71
CA ALA A 718 -49.41 -4.73 10.40
C ALA A 718 -50.61 -5.61 10.94
N GLU A 719 -50.39 -6.90 11.32
CA GLU A 719 -51.10 -7.75 12.36
C GLU A 719 -52.64 -8.11 12.21
N ALA A 720 -53.23 -9.21 12.75
CA ALA A 720 -52.75 -10.50 13.35
C ALA A 720 -53.87 -11.62 13.56
N GLU A 721 -53.50 -12.93 13.44
CA GLU A 721 -53.83 -14.11 14.36
C GLU A 721 -55.25 -14.80 14.45
N VAL A 722 -55.52 -16.11 14.79
CA VAL A 722 -54.95 -17.52 14.68
C VAL A 722 -56.12 -18.59 14.76
N ALA A 723 -55.89 -19.87 14.34
CA ALA A 723 -56.47 -21.18 14.82
C ALA A 723 -57.89 -21.67 14.37
N ASP A 724 -58.17 -22.98 14.11
CA ASP A 724 -57.33 -24.17 13.81
C ASP A 724 -58.15 -25.40 13.25
N HIS A 725 -57.48 -26.33 12.53
CA HIS A 725 -57.80 -27.79 12.33
C HIS A 725 -58.96 -28.25 11.36
N PRO A 726 -58.95 -29.50 10.78
CA PRO A 726 -58.74 -29.69 9.31
C PRO A 726 -59.75 -30.59 8.53
N THR A 727 -59.60 -30.70 7.18
CA THR A 727 -59.43 -31.95 6.34
C THR A 727 -59.99 -31.83 4.89
N SER A 728 -59.33 -32.48 3.89
CA SER A 728 -59.75 -32.74 2.47
C SER A 728 -59.46 -31.64 1.41
N ILE A 729 -59.02 -32.03 0.20
CA ILE A 729 -58.45 -31.13 -0.83
C ILE A 729 -59.43 -30.59 -1.89
N ALA A 730 -60.63 -31.17 -2.04
CA ALA A 730 -61.62 -30.68 -3.00
C ALA A 730 -62.39 -29.49 -2.40
N GLY A 731 -62.39 -28.33 -3.08
CA GLY A 731 -63.00 -27.10 -2.58
C GLY A 731 -62.19 -26.32 -1.54
N ILE A 732 -60.88 -26.60 -1.41
CA ILE A 732 -59.99 -25.86 -0.51
C ILE A 732 -59.92 -24.36 -0.89
N PRO A 733 -59.96 -23.44 0.10
CA PRO A 733 -59.69 -22.02 -0.14
C PRO A 733 -58.21 -21.80 -0.49
N VAL A 734 -57.95 -21.21 -1.67
CA VAL A 734 -56.60 -20.86 -2.15
C VAL A 734 -56.44 -19.34 -2.23
N LEU A 735 -55.29 -18.81 -1.82
CA LEU A 735 -54.90 -17.41 -2.04
C LEU A 735 -53.85 -17.35 -3.17
N LEU A 736 -54.13 -16.60 -4.23
CA LEU A 736 -53.20 -16.37 -5.34
C LEU A 736 -52.76 -14.90 -5.35
N VAL A 737 -51.48 -14.64 -5.13
CA VAL A 737 -50.90 -13.29 -5.09
C VAL A 737 -50.06 -13.07 -6.34
N GLU A 738 -50.50 -12.14 -7.19
CA GLU A 738 -50.03 -11.96 -8.56
C GLU A 738 -50.37 -10.54 -9.02
N ASP A 739 -49.39 -9.77 -9.52
CA ASP A 739 -49.56 -8.33 -9.82
C ASP A 739 -50.26 -8.04 -11.16
N GLN A 740 -50.44 -9.05 -12.00
CA GLN A 740 -51.03 -8.96 -13.33
C GLN A 740 -52.30 -9.81 -13.43
N VAL A 741 -53.45 -9.18 -13.59
CA VAL A 741 -54.76 -9.83 -13.67
C VAL A 741 -54.83 -10.94 -14.72
N LEU A 742 -54.15 -10.78 -15.86
CA LEU A 742 -54.13 -11.78 -16.94
C LEU A 742 -53.40 -13.07 -16.55
N ILE A 743 -52.32 -12.96 -15.77
CA ILE A 743 -51.59 -14.12 -15.25
C ILE A 743 -52.37 -14.74 -14.08
N ALA A 744 -53.02 -13.91 -13.26
CA ALA A 744 -53.88 -14.35 -12.16
C ALA A 744 -55.10 -15.14 -12.66
N MET A 745 -55.77 -14.65 -13.71
CA MET A 745 -56.92 -15.31 -14.34
C MET A 745 -56.56 -16.62 -15.06
N ASP A 746 -55.38 -16.69 -15.69
CA ASP A 746 -54.87 -17.93 -16.31
C ASP A 746 -54.64 -19.02 -15.24
N ALA A 747 -54.01 -18.66 -14.12
CA ALA A 747 -53.83 -19.56 -12.98
C ALA A 747 -55.14 -19.93 -12.27
N GLU A 748 -56.08 -18.98 -12.07
CA GLU A 748 -57.43 -19.26 -11.57
C GLU A 748 -58.13 -20.32 -12.44
N MET A 749 -58.07 -20.18 -13.77
CA MET A 749 -58.70 -21.10 -14.71
C MET A 749 -58.04 -22.50 -14.67
N MET A 750 -56.71 -22.58 -14.66
CA MET A 750 -55.99 -23.86 -14.55
C MET A 750 -56.30 -24.62 -13.25
N LEU A 751 -56.59 -23.90 -12.16
CA LEU A 751 -56.94 -24.48 -10.86
C LEU A 751 -58.42 -24.89 -10.80
N ALA A 752 -59.31 -24.11 -11.41
CA ALA A 752 -60.73 -24.47 -11.55
C ALA A 752 -60.92 -25.73 -12.42
N ASP A 753 -60.19 -25.85 -13.54
CA ASP A 753 -60.17 -27.07 -14.38
C ASP A 753 -59.66 -28.31 -13.60
N ALA A 754 -58.92 -28.11 -12.51
CA ALA A 754 -58.45 -29.15 -11.60
C ALA A 754 -59.38 -29.40 -10.38
N GLY A 755 -60.53 -28.73 -10.30
CA GLY A 755 -61.52 -28.89 -9.22
C GLY A 755 -61.29 -28.01 -7.98
N ILE A 756 -60.52 -26.92 -8.11
CA ILE A 756 -60.27 -25.94 -7.05
C ILE A 756 -60.99 -24.63 -7.40
N ASP A 757 -62.28 -24.55 -7.07
CA ASP A 757 -63.15 -23.42 -7.46
C ASP A 757 -63.10 -22.22 -6.48
N ASN A 758 -62.46 -22.37 -5.31
CA ASN A 758 -62.49 -21.39 -4.21
C ASN A 758 -61.17 -20.61 -4.13
N ILE A 759 -60.95 -19.72 -5.08
CA ILE A 759 -59.70 -18.95 -5.21
C ILE A 759 -59.98 -17.47 -4.92
N VAL A 760 -59.15 -16.88 -4.04
CA VAL A 760 -59.11 -15.44 -3.80
C VAL A 760 -57.80 -14.91 -4.37
N THR A 761 -57.89 -13.96 -5.31
CA THR A 761 -56.71 -13.29 -5.90
C THR A 761 -56.39 -11.95 -5.23
N ALA A 762 -55.12 -11.58 -5.19
CA ALA A 762 -54.62 -10.33 -4.61
C ALA A 762 -53.49 -9.71 -5.44
N SER A 763 -53.57 -8.42 -5.76
CA SER A 763 -52.64 -7.76 -6.70
C SER A 763 -51.40 -7.14 -6.07
N SER A 764 -51.26 -7.19 -4.75
CA SER A 764 -50.12 -6.66 -4.01
C SER A 764 -49.93 -7.36 -2.67
N SER A 765 -48.74 -7.19 -2.06
CA SER A 765 -48.43 -7.63 -0.70
C SER A 765 -49.45 -7.10 0.32
N SER A 766 -49.78 -5.82 0.22
CA SER A 766 -50.74 -5.13 1.08
C SER A 766 -52.17 -5.64 0.92
N ASP A 767 -52.62 -5.88 -0.33
CA ASP A 767 -53.95 -6.46 -0.58
C ASP A 767 -54.03 -7.91 -0.07
N ALA A 768 -52.97 -8.71 -0.28
CA ALA A 768 -52.90 -10.08 0.24
C ALA A 768 -52.95 -10.13 1.78
N LEU A 769 -52.16 -9.29 2.47
CA LEU A 769 -52.19 -9.18 3.93
C LEU A 769 -53.55 -8.71 4.46
N ASN A 770 -54.21 -7.79 3.74
CA ASN A 770 -55.55 -7.32 4.13
C ASN A 770 -56.61 -8.42 3.93
N ARG A 771 -56.56 -9.18 2.82
CA ARG A 771 -57.43 -10.33 2.59
C ARG A 771 -57.19 -11.44 3.59
N LEU A 772 -55.95 -11.67 4.01
CA LEU A 772 -55.61 -12.60 5.10
C LEU A 772 -56.24 -12.21 6.46
N ARG A 773 -56.80 -11.01 6.64
CA ARG A 773 -57.60 -10.67 7.83
C ARG A 773 -59.03 -11.20 7.79
N SER A 774 -59.58 -11.46 6.59
CA SER A 774 -60.97 -11.90 6.39
C SER A 774 -61.12 -13.26 5.72
N PHE A 775 -60.05 -13.81 5.16
CA PHE A 775 -60.00 -15.08 4.44
C PHE A 775 -58.77 -15.89 4.90
N ALA A 776 -59.01 -17.13 5.31
CA ALA A 776 -57.96 -18.08 5.69
C ALA A 776 -57.77 -19.12 4.57
N PRO A 777 -56.78 -18.97 3.68
CA PRO A 777 -56.45 -19.99 2.70
C PRO A 777 -55.84 -21.22 3.39
N ALA A 778 -56.09 -22.41 2.87
CA ALA A 778 -55.38 -23.62 3.28
C ALA A 778 -54.13 -23.90 2.42
N ILE A 779 -53.95 -23.20 1.29
CA ILE A 779 -52.65 -23.05 0.62
C ILE A 779 -52.59 -21.73 -0.16
N ALA A 780 -51.41 -21.13 -0.32
CA ALA A 780 -51.21 -19.94 -1.15
C ALA A 780 -50.18 -20.13 -2.29
N ILE A 781 -50.35 -19.35 -3.35
CA ILE A 781 -49.42 -19.20 -4.48
C ILE A 781 -48.96 -17.75 -4.48
N LEU A 782 -47.66 -17.51 -4.41
CA LEU A 782 -47.09 -16.17 -4.27
C LEU A 782 -46.11 -15.87 -5.40
N ASP A 783 -46.41 -14.92 -6.28
CA ASP A 783 -45.37 -14.36 -7.14
C ASP A 783 -44.35 -13.58 -6.31
N ILE A 784 -43.05 -13.83 -6.53
CA ILE A 784 -41.99 -13.21 -5.70
C ILE A 784 -41.94 -11.70 -5.90
N ASN A 785 -42.16 -11.22 -7.13
CA ASN A 785 -42.01 -9.82 -7.51
C ASN A 785 -43.35 -9.22 -7.98
N LEU A 786 -43.96 -8.37 -7.16
CA LEU A 786 -45.27 -7.76 -7.41
C LEU A 786 -45.15 -6.35 -8.03
N GLY A 787 -44.08 -6.11 -8.77
CA GLY A 787 -43.78 -4.87 -9.48
C GLY A 787 -42.98 -3.88 -8.64
N SER A 788 -43.60 -3.27 -7.62
CA SER A 788 -42.94 -2.30 -6.72
C SER A 788 -42.73 -2.84 -5.30
N ASP A 789 -43.11 -4.10 -5.05
CA ASP A 789 -43.10 -4.77 -3.76
C ASP A 789 -42.77 -6.26 -3.98
N THR A 790 -42.36 -6.97 -2.92
CA THR A 790 -42.20 -8.44 -2.97
C THR A 790 -43.30 -9.13 -2.19
N SER A 791 -43.55 -10.41 -2.46
CA SER A 791 -44.46 -11.24 -1.63
C SER A 791 -43.82 -11.77 -0.34
N VAL A 792 -42.56 -11.42 -0.03
CA VAL A 792 -41.84 -11.89 1.17
C VAL A 792 -42.62 -11.60 2.48
N PRO A 793 -43.19 -10.40 2.72
CA PRO A 793 -43.99 -10.15 3.92
C PRO A 793 -45.26 -11.01 4.00
N VAL A 794 -45.82 -11.43 2.86
CA VAL A 794 -46.96 -12.35 2.79
C VAL A 794 -46.51 -13.77 3.12
N ALA A 795 -45.35 -14.19 2.59
CA ALA A 795 -44.75 -15.49 2.87
C ALA A 795 -44.40 -15.65 4.36
N GLU A 796 -43.83 -14.61 4.99
CA GLU A 796 -43.55 -14.56 6.43
C GLU A 796 -44.83 -14.66 7.27
N GLU A 797 -45.88 -13.91 6.93
CA GLU A 797 -47.17 -13.98 7.64
C GLU A 797 -47.87 -15.35 7.45
N LEU A 798 -47.72 -15.98 6.28
CA LEU A 798 -48.22 -17.34 6.04
C LEU A 798 -47.42 -18.39 6.82
N MET A 799 -46.08 -18.27 6.87
CA MET A 799 -45.23 -19.10 7.74
C MET A 799 -45.62 -18.96 9.22
N ARG A 800 -45.81 -17.72 9.69
CA ARG A 800 -46.23 -17.41 11.06
C ARG A 800 -47.58 -18.04 11.41
N ARG A 801 -48.48 -18.17 10.43
CA ARG A 801 -49.79 -18.83 10.54
C ARG A 801 -49.75 -20.34 10.28
N GLY A 802 -48.60 -20.92 9.95
CA GLY A 802 -48.45 -22.34 9.58
C GLY A 802 -49.10 -22.73 8.25
N ILE A 803 -49.58 -21.76 7.46
CA ILE A 803 -50.27 -22.02 6.19
C ILE A 803 -49.23 -22.37 5.13
N PRO A 804 -49.37 -23.49 4.40
CA PRO A 804 -48.45 -23.85 3.34
C PRO A 804 -48.59 -22.89 2.16
N PHE A 805 -47.48 -22.64 1.46
CA PHE A 805 -47.48 -21.90 0.21
C PHE A 805 -46.37 -22.39 -0.71
N VAL A 806 -46.47 -21.96 -1.97
CA VAL A 806 -45.48 -22.13 -3.03
C VAL A 806 -45.18 -20.77 -3.66
N PHE A 807 -43.95 -20.55 -4.07
CA PHE A 807 -43.59 -19.35 -4.83
C PHE A 807 -43.80 -19.58 -6.33
N ALA A 808 -44.11 -18.51 -7.06
CA ALA A 808 -44.12 -18.47 -8.52
C ALA A 808 -43.01 -17.51 -9.01
N THR A 809 -42.25 -17.90 -10.04
CA THR A 809 -41.19 -17.03 -10.61
C THR A 809 -40.98 -17.21 -12.11
N GLY A 810 -40.55 -16.17 -12.80
CA GLY A 810 -40.10 -16.27 -14.20
C GLY A 810 -38.72 -16.93 -14.39
N TYR A 811 -37.88 -16.98 -13.34
CA TYR A 811 -36.62 -17.73 -13.31
C TYR A 811 -36.11 -17.89 -11.86
N ASP A 812 -34.92 -18.47 -11.67
CA ASP A 812 -34.29 -18.73 -10.37
C ASP A 812 -33.82 -17.45 -9.64
N ASP A 813 -34.69 -16.44 -9.51
CA ASP A 813 -34.44 -15.25 -8.71
C ASP A 813 -34.73 -15.54 -7.24
N ARG A 814 -33.75 -16.20 -6.62
CA ARG A 814 -33.68 -16.45 -5.17
C ARG A 814 -32.86 -15.37 -4.45
N SER A 815 -32.46 -14.31 -5.15
CA SER A 815 -31.56 -13.27 -4.63
C SER A 815 -32.25 -12.34 -3.62
N SER A 816 -33.57 -12.17 -3.77
CA SER A 816 -34.45 -11.34 -2.94
C SER A 816 -35.19 -12.12 -1.85
N VAL A 817 -34.95 -13.43 -1.74
CA VAL A 817 -35.63 -14.34 -0.80
C VAL A 817 -34.72 -14.63 0.39
N PRO A 818 -35.13 -14.35 1.65
CA PRO A 818 -34.37 -14.72 2.85
C PRO A 818 -33.97 -16.20 2.88
N GLU A 819 -32.80 -16.52 3.46
CA GLU A 819 -32.25 -17.90 3.45
C GLU A 819 -33.23 -18.96 4.01
N GLU A 820 -34.03 -18.56 4.99
CA GLU A 820 -35.07 -19.37 5.66
C GLU A 820 -36.19 -19.82 4.70
N LEU A 821 -36.47 -19.02 3.67
CA LEU A 821 -37.52 -19.23 2.67
C LEU A 821 -37.04 -20.00 1.42
N LEU A 822 -35.74 -20.23 1.27
CA LEU A 822 -35.15 -20.96 0.12
C LEU A 822 -35.61 -22.43 0.00
N SER A 823 -36.18 -22.98 1.09
CA SER A 823 -36.69 -24.35 1.17
C SER A 823 -38.10 -24.53 0.59
N VAL A 824 -38.80 -23.43 0.27
CA VAL A 824 -40.17 -23.45 -0.27
C VAL A 824 -40.16 -23.87 -1.76
N PRO A 825 -41.09 -24.72 -2.22
CA PRO A 825 -41.20 -25.08 -3.64
C PRO A 825 -41.48 -23.87 -4.53
N VAL A 826 -40.86 -23.86 -5.72
CA VAL A 826 -41.02 -22.79 -6.72
C VAL A 826 -41.63 -23.37 -7.99
N VAL A 827 -42.75 -22.79 -8.44
CA VAL A 827 -43.39 -23.06 -9.73
C VAL A 827 -42.90 -22.03 -10.74
N ARG A 828 -42.54 -22.48 -11.94
CA ARG A 828 -42.01 -21.58 -12.98
C ARG A 828 -43.15 -21.00 -13.82
N LYS A 829 -43.15 -19.68 -13.98
CA LYS A 829 -43.95 -18.96 -14.95
C LYS A 829 -43.34 -19.12 -16.36
N PRO A 830 -44.16 -19.22 -17.41
CA PRO A 830 -45.63 -19.19 -17.37
C PRO A 830 -46.22 -20.56 -16.98
N TYR A 831 -47.18 -20.55 -16.05
CA TYR A 831 -47.67 -21.74 -15.34
C TYR A 831 -48.00 -22.93 -16.25
N ASP A 832 -47.61 -24.12 -15.81
CA ASP A 832 -48.08 -25.40 -16.36
C ASP A 832 -49.06 -26.02 -15.37
N ALA A 833 -50.27 -26.36 -15.82
CA ALA A 833 -51.35 -26.81 -14.95
C ALA A 833 -50.98 -28.07 -14.14
N ASN A 834 -50.28 -29.03 -14.76
CA ASN A 834 -49.85 -30.25 -14.08
C ASN A 834 -48.76 -29.95 -13.04
N ALA A 835 -47.80 -29.08 -13.37
CA ALA A 835 -46.75 -28.67 -12.44
C ALA A 835 -47.30 -27.87 -11.25
N LEU A 836 -48.27 -26.97 -11.48
CA LEU A 836 -48.88 -26.15 -10.44
C LEU A 836 -49.71 -26.99 -9.47
N VAL A 837 -50.64 -27.81 -9.98
CA VAL A 837 -51.49 -28.70 -9.15
C VAL A 837 -50.63 -29.69 -8.35
N ARG A 838 -49.58 -30.23 -8.97
CA ARG A 838 -48.63 -31.13 -8.28
C ARG A 838 -47.86 -30.42 -7.18
N ALA A 839 -47.31 -29.22 -7.43
CA ALA A 839 -46.57 -28.47 -6.41
C ALA A 839 -47.45 -28.13 -5.19
N LEU A 840 -48.72 -27.79 -5.40
CA LEU A 840 -49.69 -27.57 -4.33
C LEU A 840 -49.97 -28.86 -3.54
N SER A 841 -50.19 -29.98 -4.24
CA SER A 841 -50.50 -31.28 -3.65
C SER A 841 -49.32 -31.83 -2.84
N ASP A 842 -48.11 -31.79 -3.40
CA ASP A 842 -46.87 -32.21 -2.73
C ASP A 842 -46.60 -31.35 -1.48
N ARG A 843 -46.90 -30.04 -1.53
CA ARG A 843 -46.72 -29.11 -0.39
C ARG A 843 -47.76 -29.29 0.72
N LEU A 844 -49.01 -29.60 0.38
CA LEU A 844 -50.06 -29.97 1.35
C LEU A 844 -49.80 -31.34 1.99
N ALA A 845 -49.35 -32.33 1.22
CA ALA A 845 -49.02 -33.66 1.73
C ALA A 845 -47.82 -33.63 2.71
N ALA A 846 -46.84 -32.77 2.48
CA ALA A 846 -45.66 -32.60 3.34
C ALA A 846 -45.96 -32.05 4.76
N GLN A 847 -47.19 -31.60 5.04
CA GLN A 847 -47.63 -31.18 6.38
C GLN A 847 -48.36 -32.27 7.18
N VAL A 848 -48.71 -33.40 6.57
CA VAL A 848 -49.38 -34.51 7.28
C VAL A 848 -48.32 -35.45 7.87
N PRO A 849 -48.22 -35.62 9.20
CA PRO A 849 -47.41 -36.69 9.77
C PRO A 849 -47.99 -38.03 9.34
N ALA A 850 -47.14 -38.98 8.93
CA ALA A 850 -47.58 -40.36 8.82
C ALA A 850 -47.99 -40.89 10.21
N GLU A 851 -49.20 -41.46 10.31
CA GLU A 851 -49.67 -42.21 11.49
C GLU A 851 -48.83 -43.47 11.75
#